data_AF-A0A812XNW6-F1
#
_entry.id   AF-A0A812XNW6-F1
#
_cell.length_a   1.000
_cell.length_b   1.000
_cell.length_c   1.000
_cell.angle_alpha   90.00
_cell.angle_beta   90.00
_cell.angle_gamma   90.00
#
_symmetry.space_group_name_H-M   'P 1'
#
loop_
_entity.id
_entity.type
_entity.pdbx_description
1 polymer ?
#
loop_
_entity_poly.entity_id
_entity_poly.type
_entity_poly.pdbx_seq_one_letter_code
_entity_poly.pdbx_strand_id
1 'polypeptide(L)'
;MGLGGATQEPGFLCIGPRRLARQCLRCCGQCCNFVLDCVDVALRVIGPLFVLLALSLVSFVTYTFFTVLIPHLADSGTSSSQLLLEMALGCFLLVNILYNYAMAVCLNPGVPPEFPGEALESKDGELGDYAPAPKQCHKCLKLKPPRAHHCSVCKTCVMKMDHHCPWINNCVGINNYRYFCLFMLFLAMGCLYYTVLGSRLFFQAMTPARKRTIKLKFEDIQCVTLSWLVSICIFCAICLLGGFHLYLVLTNQTTIEFHTNMAGRQMARKRGEIHRNPYDLGISRNFQQVFGPNPFLGFRWLLPYVARPWPATAWACHAPGCGQRPLGERPGGNADTDPQLIAFAGTKTLDWRVARSRSQGCLRAGGTMDRVLKLRKETELDRLVDVLVRAAPDQRHDALRYFKQPYNAHRKKMGPRYIDEDHRRRLVLQVLRKYPLCDIYDLVRVDERQWANMSRELGGLSYGVAMKAAMEVVAESMTPLERATFWGALGTRMRNADHGRVVVFAAQDRREMVGAGPAAAEKGPERGAERSLMQPNLELVISQFYAAGLEEWSRVQVQIASVKAVNIEEVGAVERLGRLCRAAEAADHNLEWSRGDAASAEDFARKALEVAGTCLKQKPRSHEVSFFCGTPGFLAISCVTCHALGDSAGCLGHLRRLLEWSGAAVHHPEDELLFGRAGYLYALLWVRRRVGAEAADFATPLRAVAERLVETGRARAEKSYDWPLMWHCFKEPYIGAAHGVVGILAMLLHCYDLLSASSQQLVGATLDKLLSIRYSSGNVPIVLGDRREEHVHWCHGASGLPALFLLAAMVLGDADGSLRRAAQEAGEVVWKRGLILKGLGLCHGISGNAYTFLSLYRAEGEASHLARARAFAAMMQQPELHEAIRRQPDQQRLVRGVPDSPLSLMEGDAGLFCFLLDMAAPERSSFPGWEL
;
A
#
# COMPACT_ATOMS: atom_id res chain seq x y z
N MET A 1 -29.67 73.87 -22.04
CA MET A 1 -29.80 73.26 -23.39
C MET A 1 -28.94 72.02 -23.40
N GLY A 2 -29.57 70.86 -23.64
CA GLY A 2 -28.91 69.56 -23.66
C GLY A 2 -28.43 69.15 -25.05
N LEU A 3 -28.11 67.85 -25.12
CA LEU A 3 -27.69 67.03 -26.27
C LEU A 3 -26.23 67.25 -26.67
N GLY A 4 -25.37 66.24 -26.85
CA GLY A 4 -25.55 64.81 -27.02
C GLY A 4 -24.47 64.37 -28.01
N GLY A 5 -23.53 63.52 -27.59
CA GLY A 5 -22.41 63.08 -28.42
C GLY A 5 -22.02 61.64 -28.06
N ALA A 6 -22.49 60.70 -28.88
CA ALA A 6 -22.17 59.29 -28.79
C ALA A 6 -20.71 59.03 -29.21
N THR A 7 -19.99 58.23 -28.44
CA THR A 7 -18.72 57.61 -28.85
C THR A 7 -18.91 56.11 -29.00
N GLN A 8 -18.50 55.62 -30.16
CA GLN A 8 -18.56 54.24 -30.64
C GLN A 8 -17.68 53.31 -29.80
N GLU A 9 -18.21 52.13 -29.46
CA GLU A 9 -17.42 50.98 -28.99
C GLU A 9 -16.69 50.28 -30.17
N PRO A 10 -15.40 49.94 -30.03
CA PRO A 10 -14.74 48.97 -30.90
C PRO A 10 -14.65 47.60 -30.21
N GLY A 11 -15.01 46.50 -30.91
CA GLY A 11 -14.45 45.20 -30.55
C GLY A 11 -15.25 43.91 -30.74
N PHE A 12 -16.28 43.84 -31.59
CA PHE A 12 -17.04 42.57 -31.77
C PHE A 12 -16.47 41.58 -32.80
N LEU A 13 -15.41 41.89 -33.56
CA LEU A 13 -15.04 41.09 -34.74
C LEU A 13 -13.97 39.97 -34.56
N CYS A 14 -13.42 39.73 -33.37
CA CYS A 14 -12.30 38.77 -33.21
C CYS A 14 -12.59 37.51 -32.35
N ILE A 15 -13.85 37.24 -31.98
CA ILE A 15 -14.20 36.16 -31.03
C ILE A 15 -14.50 34.83 -31.74
N GLY A 16 -15.13 34.86 -32.93
CA GLY A 16 -15.51 33.68 -33.70
C GLY A 16 -14.35 32.76 -34.10
N PRO A 17 -13.26 33.27 -34.71
CA PRO A 17 -12.14 32.44 -35.19
C PRO A 17 -11.38 31.75 -34.05
N ARG A 18 -11.27 32.42 -32.89
CA ARG A 18 -10.58 31.88 -31.70
C ARG A 18 -11.39 30.79 -31.00
N ARG A 19 -12.73 30.89 -31.00
CA ARG A 19 -13.62 29.82 -30.49
C ARG A 19 -13.59 28.59 -31.41
N LEU A 20 -13.66 28.81 -32.71
CA LEU A 20 -13.58 27.74 -33.72
C LEU A 20 -12.22 27.02 -33.67
N ALA A 21 -11.12 27.76 -33.59
CA ALA A 21 -9.78 27.18 -33.45
C ALA A 21 -9.63 26.34 -32.18
N ARG A 22 -10.20 26.77 -31.04
CA ARG A 22 -10.19 25.99 -29.79
C ARG A 22 -11.07 24.74 -29.86
N GLN A 23 -12.22 24.81 -30.52
CA GLN A 23 -13.06 23.63 -30.76
C GLN A 23 -12.39 22.64 -31.71
N CYS A 24 -11.75 23.11 -32.79
CA CYS A 24 -10.95 22.27 -33.68
C CYS A 24 -9.77 21.64 -32.94
N LEU A 25 -9.07 22.37 -32.07
CA LEU A 25 -7.98 21.83 -31.24
C LEU A 25 -8.48 20.79 -30.22
N ARG A 26 -9.65 20.99 -29.61
CA ARG A 26 -10.26 20.00 -28.71
C ARG A 26 -10.72 18.75 -29.44
N CYS A 27 -11.38 18.92 -30.59
CA CYS A 27 -11.82 17.81 -31.43
C CYS A 27 -10.60 17.02 -31.96
N CYS A 28 -9.57 17.72 -32.46
CA CYS A 28 -8.30 17.11 -32.84
C CYS A 28 -7.64 16.39 -31.66
N GLY A 29 -7.63 16.98 -30.46
CA GLY A 29 -7.13 16.34 -29.25
C GLY A 29 -7.91 15.08 -28.85
N GLN A 30 -9.24 15.10 -28.97
CA GLN A 30 -10.11 13.95 -28.71
C GLN A 30 -9.91 12.84 -29.74
N CYS A 31 -9.81 13.18 -31.04
CA CYS A 31 -9.48 12.22 -32.10
C CYS A 31 -8.09 11.61 -31.89
N CYS A 32 -7.09 12.42 -31.54
CA CYS A 32 -5.75 11.94 -31.21
C CYS A 32 -5.77 11.00 -30.01
N ASN A 33 -6.48 11.33 -28.93
CA ASN A 33 -6.61 10.45 -27.76
C ASN A 33 -7.32 9.15 -28.11
N PHE A 34 -8.40 9.20 -28.91
CA PHE A 34 -9.09 8.02 -29.39
C PHE A 34 -8.19 7.11 -30.24
N VAL A 35 -7.41 7.68 -31.16
CA VAL A 35 -6.43 6.93 -31.96
C VAL A 35 -5.36 6.31 -31.07
N LEU A 36 -4.85 7.05 -30.08
CA LEU A 36 -3.86 6.53 -29.12
C LEU A 36 -4.43 5.41 -28.26
N ASP A 37 -5.68 5.50 -27.83
CA ASP A 37 -6.37 4.45 -27.08
C ASP A 37 -6.60 3.20 -27.95
N CYS A 38 -6.96 3.38 -29.23
CA CYS A 38 -7.04 2.29 -30.20
C CYS A 38 -5.68 1.60 -30.40
N VAL A 39 -4.59 2.37 -30.48
CA VAL A 39 -3.22 1.84 -30.57
C VAL A 39 -2.84 1.09 -29.28
N ASP A 40 -3.15 1.63 -28.11
CA ASP A 40 -2.91 0.96 -26.82
C ASP A 40 -3.64 -0.40 -26.76
N VAL A 41 -4.90 -0.44 -27.17
CA VAL A 41 -5.70 -1.68 -27.21
C VAL A 41 -5.14 -2.66 -28.23
N ALA A 42 -4.80 -2.19 -29.43
CA ALA A 42 -4.18 -3.02 -30.47
C ALA A 42 -2.85 -3.61 -29.99
N LEU A 43 -1.98 -2.82 -29.36
CA LEU A 43 -0.71 -3.30 -28.81
C LEU A 43 -0.91 -4.35 -27.71
N ARG A 44 -1.95 -4.21 -26.88
CA ARG A 44 -2.30 -5.19 -25.85
C ARG A 44 -2.85 -6.50 -26.43
N VAL A 45 -3.61 -6.43 -27.52
CA VAL A 45 -4.21 -7.60 -28.18
C VAL A 45 -3.20 -8.33 -29.06
N ILE A 46 -2.33 -7.60 -29.76
CA ILE A 46 -1.34 -8.16 -30.68
C ILE A 46 -0.07 -8.62 -29.91
N GLY A 47 0.21 -8.05 -28.73
CA GLY A 47 1.38 -8.42 -27.90
C GLY A 47 1.59 -9.94 -27.74
N PRO A 48 0.58 -10.74 -27.34
CA PRO A 48 0.69 -12.20 -27.30
C PRO A 48 1.11 -12.84 -28.63
N LEU A 49 0.65 -12.32 -29.77
CA LEU A 49 1.03 -12.82 -31.10
C LEU A 49 2.51 -12.56 -31.40
N PHE A 50 3.06 -11.42 -30.98
CA PHE A 50 4.50 -11.15 -31.11
C PHE A 50 5.34 -12.10 -30.24
N VAL A 51 4.87 -12.44 -29.05
CA VAL A 51 5.55 -13.42 -28.19
C VAL A 51 5.55 -14.81 -28.84
N LEU A 52 4.41 -15.24 -29.37
CA LEU A 52 4.30 -16.50 -30.11
C LEU A 52 5.19 -16.51 -31.36
N LEU A 53 5.23 -15.41 -32.11
CA LEU A 53 6.10 -15.26 -33.28
C LEU A 53 7.58 -15.37 -32.90
N ALA A 54 8.02 -14.68 -31.84
CA ALA A 54 9.40 -14.75 -31.37
C ALA A 54 9.79 -16.19 -30.97
N LEU A 55 8.94 -16.87 -30.20
CA LEU A 55 9.17 -18.27 -29.81
C LEU A 55 9.19 -19.21 -31.03
N SER A 56 8.34 -18.95 -32.02
CA SER A 56 8.30 -19.74 -33.26
C SER A 56 9.58 -19.57 -34.08
N LEU A 57 10.10 -18.35 -34.20
CA LEU A 57 11.36 -18.08 -34.91
C LEU A 57 12.56 -18.72 -34.22
N VAL A 58 12.65 -18.61 -32.88
CA VAL A 58 13.70 -19.28 -32.10
C VAL A 58 13.61 -20.80 -32.26
N SER A 59 12.41 -21.35 -32.18
CA SER A 59 12.17 -22.80 -32.35
C SER A 59 12.54 -23.27 -33.76
N PHE A 60 12.23 -22.50 -34.80
CA PHE A 60 12.55 -22.82 -36.18
C PHE A 60 14.07 -22.90 -36.43
N VAL A 61 14.83 -21.90 -35.97
CA VAL A 61 16.31 -21.92 -36.09
C VAL A 61 16.91 -23.05 -35.26
N THR A 62 16.39 -23.27 -34.04
CA THR A 62 16.82 -24.36 -33.15
C THR A 62 16.58 -25.74 -33.77
N TYR A 63 15.40 -25.94 -34.34
CA TYR A 63 15.06 -27.16 -35.08
C TYR A 63 16.09 -27.40 -36.18
N THR A 64 16.32 -26.41 -37.04
CA THR A 64 17.24 -26.54 -38.18
C THR A 64 18.69 -26.80 -37.73
N PHE A 65 19.11 -26.19 -36.61
CA PHE A 65 20.42 -26.44 -36.01
C PHE A 65 20.58 -27.92 -35.60
N PHE A 66 19.62 -28.49 -34.85
CA PHE A 66 19.75 -29.86 -34.34
C PHE A 66 19.43 -30.95 -35.36
N THR A 67 18.49 -30.71 -36.29
CA THR A 67 18.02 -31.75 -37.21
C THR A 67 18.71 -31.73 -38.57
N VAL A 68 19.31 -30.60 -38.96
CA VAL A 68 19.98 -30.45 -40.27
C VAL A 68 21.46 -30.13 -40.11
N LEU A 69 21.80 -29.06 -39.39
CA LEU A 69 23.18 -28.55 -39.36
C LEU A 69 24.14 -29.48 -38.61
N ILE A 70 23.79 -29.94 -37.40
CA ILE A 70 24.63 -30.85 -36.60
C ILE A 70 24.85 -32.20 -37.32
N PRO A 71 23.81 -32.88 -37.85
CA PRO A 71 24.01 -34.10 -38.64
C PRO A 71 24.89 -33.88 -39.86
N HIS A 72 24.72 -32.76 -40.58
CA HIS A 72 25.57 -32.45 -41.74
C HIS A 72 27.05 -32.26 -41.36
N LEU A 73 27.33 -31.63 -40.20
CA LEU A 73 28.69 -31.51 -39.70
C LEU A 73 29.30 -32.88 -39.34
N ALA A 74 28.49 -33.80 -38.80
CA ALA A 74 28.91 -35.16 -38.53
C ALA A 74 29.27 -35.92 -39.81
N ASP A 75 28.42 -35.84 -40.83
CA ASP A 75 28.66 -36.45 -42.15
C ASP A 75 29.86 -35.84 -42.89
N SER A 76 30.19 -34.58 -42.60
CA SER A 76 31.34 -33.88 -43.18
C SER A 76 32.69 -34.25 -42.53
N GLY A 77 32.70 -35.20 -41.60
CA GLY A 77 33.91 -35.71 -40.95
C GLY A 77 34.37 -34.91 -39.73
N THR A 78 33.50 -34.11 -39.12
CA THR A 78 33.81 -33.40 -37.87
C THR A 78 34.01 -34.40 -36.73
N SER A 79 35.03 -34.20 -35.89
CA SER A 79 35.31 -35.12 -34.77
C SER A 79 34.19 -35.12 -33.73
N SER A 80 33.98 -36.25 -33.05
CA SER A 80 32.90 -36.40 -32.06
C SER A 80 33.01 -35.42 -30.89
N SER A 81 34.24 -35.08 -30.46
CA SER A 81 34.48 -34.09 -29.41
C SER A 81 34.10 -32.68 -29.85
N GLN A 82 34.36 -32.33 -31.10
CA GLN A 82 33.95 -31.05 -31.66
C GLN A 82 32.43 -30.98 -31.82
N LEU A 83 31.75 -32.03 -32.30
CA LEU A 83 30.29 -32.08 -32.37
C LEU A 83 29.64 -31.92 -30.98
N LEU A 84 30.17 -32.59 -29.97
CA LEU A 84 29.74 -32.42 -28.57
C LEU A 84 29.91 -30.97 -28.09
N LEU A 85 31.00 -30.32 -28.46
CA LEU A 85 31.24 -28.91 -28.15
C LEU A 85 30.23 -28.00 -28.84
N GLU A 86 29.98 -28.17 -30.15
CA GLU A 86 29.00 -27.36 -30.89
C GLU A 86 27.58 -27.54 -30.32
N MET A 87 27.21 -28.77 -29.96
CA MET A 87 25.93 -29.08 -29.31
C MET A 87 25.85 -28.44 -27.91
N ALA A 88 26.90 -28.55 -27.10
CA ALA A 88 26.94 -27.95 -25.77
C ALA A 88 26.83 -26.42 -25.82
N LEU A 89 27.54 -25.79 -26.75
CA LEU A 89 27.48 -24.35 -26.97
C LEU A 89 26.11 -23.92 -27.51
N GLY A 90 25.55 -24.66 -28.47
CA GLY A 90 24.20 -24.43 -28.98
C GLY A 90 23.13 -24.53 -27.88
N CYS A 91 23.18 -25.57 -27.04
CA CYS A 91 22.32 -25.73 -25.88
C CYS A 91 22.49 -24.59 -24.86
N PHE A 92 23.74 -24.18 -24.58
CA PHE A 92 24.03 -23.09 -23.66
C PHE A 92 23.42 -21.76 -24.14
N LEU A 93 23.58 -21.45 -25.43
CA LEU A 93 22.99 -20.25 -26.04
C LEU A 93 21.46 -20.33 -26.02
N LEU A 94 20.87 -21.46 -26.40
CA LEU A 94 19.43 -21.66 -26.40
C LEU A 94 18.82 -21.49 -25.00
N VAL A 95 19.40 -22.13 -23.99
CA VAL A 95 18.94 -22.01 -22.61
C VAL A 95 18.98 -20.56 -22.15
N ASN A 96 20.05 -19.82 -22.46
CA ASN A 96 20.16 -18.41 -22.09
C ASN A 96 19.18 -17.52 -22.87
N ILE A 97 18.95 -17.78 -24.15
CA ILE A 97 17.94 -17.06 -24.95
C ILE A 97 16.56 -17.25 -24.30
N LEU A 98 16.14 -18.51 -24.11
CA LEU A 98 14.81 -18.83 -23.58
C LEU A 98 14.63 -18.35 -22.14
N TYR A 99 15.63 -18.56 -21.28
CA TYR A 99 15.57 -18.14 -19.88
C TYR A 99 15.44 -16.63 -19.76
N ASN A 100 16.33 -15.86 -20.40
CA ASN A 100 16.29 -14.40 -20.29
C ASN A 100 15.04 -13.83 -20.97
N TYR A 101 14.58 -14.42 -22.06
CA TYR A 101 13.30 -14.05 -22.69
C TYR A 101 12.11 -14.29 -21.76
N ALA A 102 12.01 -15.49 -21.16
CA ALA A 102 10.95 -15.82 -20.22
C ALA A 102 10.96 -14.90 -19.00
N MET A 103 12.14 -14.56 -18.47
CA MET A 103 12.26 -13.63 -17.34
C MET A 103 11.88 -12.19 -17.73
N ALA A 104 12.19 -11.75 -18.95
CA ALA A 104 11.75 -10.45 -19.44
C ALA A 104 10.22 -10.36 -19.60
N VAL A 105 9.59 -11.45 -20.09
CA VAL A 105 8.14 -11.57 -20.26
C VAL A 105 7.41 -11.66 -18.91
N CYS A 106 7.85 -12.57 -18.03
CA CYS A 106 7.08 -12.98 -16.85
C CYS A 106 7.32 -12.14 -15.60
N LEU A 107 8.47 -11.45 -15.47
CA LEU A 107 8.72 -10.65 -14.28
C LEU A 107 7.93 -9.34 -14.29
N ASN A 108 7.45 -8.95 -13.11
CA ASN A 108 6.92 -7.61 -12.90
C ASN A 108 8.05 -6.59 -13.19
N PRO A 109 7.85 -5.61 -14.07
CA PRO A 109 8.89 -4.67 -14.51
C PRO A 109 9.35 -3.72 -13.39
N GLY A 110 8.62 -3.67 -12.27
CA GLY A 110 8.92 -2.88 -11.09
C GLY A 110 7.79 -1.90 -10.80
N VAL A 111 7.20 -2.01 -9.62
CA VAL A 111 6.15 -1.09 -9.15
C VAL A 111 6.77 -0.02 -8.25
N PRO A 112 6.29 1.24 -8.30
CA PRO A 112 6.69 2.27 -7.35
C PRO A 112 6.52 1.79 -5.90
N PRO A 113 7.49 2.05 -5.02
CA PRO A 113 7.33 1.80 -3.60
C PRO A 113 6.20 2.67 -3.06
N GLU A 114 5.50 2.17 -2.05
CA GLU A 114 4.55 2.98 -1.31
C GLU A 114 5.34 3.97 -0.45
N PHE A 115 5.17 5.25 -0.72
CA PHE A 115 5.72 6.28 0.14
C PHE A 115 4.89 6.33 1.42
N PRO A 116 5.51 6.24 2.61
CA PRO A 116 4.84 6.61 3.85
C PRO A 116 4.32 8.04 3.72
N GLY A 117 3.10 8.31 4.22
CA GLY A 117 2.46 9.63 4.12
C GLY A 117 3.30 10.80 4.67
N GLU A 118 4.30 10.51 5.50
CA GLU A 118 5.23 11.47 6.12
C GLU A 118 6.23 12.10 5.12
N ALA A 119 6.48 11.50 3.94
CA ALA A 119 7.40 12.06 2.95
C ALA A 119 6.85 13.30 2.20
N LEU A 120 5.60 13.69 2.48
CA LEU A 120 4.96 14.91 1.97
C LEU A 120 5.02 16.08 2.96
N GLU A 121 5.49 15.87 4.19
CA GLU A 121 5.44 16.86 5.28
C GLU A 121 6.78 17.50 5.66
N SER A 122 7.88 17.24 4.96
CA SER A 122 9.12 18.00 5.17
C SER A 122 8.98 19.40 4.55
N LYS A 123 8.41 20.33 5.32
CA LYS A 123 8.40 21.77 5.04
C LYS A 123 9.68 22.49 5.50
N ASP A 124 10.56 21.79 6.19
CA ASP A 124 11.86 22.33 6.58
C ASP A 124 12.89 22.03 5.48
N GLY A 125 13.48 23.11 4.95
CA GLY A 125 14.64 23.08 4.08
C GLY A 125 15.91 22.59 4.79
N GLU A 126 15.85 21.43 5.45
CA GLU A 126 16.99 20.71 6.01
C GLU A 126 17.15 19.29 5.44
N LEU A 127 16.42 18.92 4.38
CA LEU A 127 16.91 17.95 3.40
C LEU A 127 17.54 18.73 2.24
N GLY A 128 18.82 19.07 2.40
CA GLY A 128 19.58 19.89 1.45
C GLY A 128 19.47 19.39 0.01
N ASP A 129 19.17 20.31 -0.90
CA ASP A 129 19.49 20.41 -2.34
C ASP A 129 19.38 19.21 -3.30
N TYR A 130 19.00 18.00 -2.86
CA TYR A 130 19.45 16.80 -3.59
C TYR A 130 18.44 15.71 -3.93
N ALA A 131 17.13 15.92 -3.81
CA ALA A 131 16.16 15.09 -4.53
C ALA A 131 14.85 15.85 -4.84
N PRO A 132 14.36 15.87 -6.10
CA PRO A 132 13.08 16.49 -6.42
C PRO A 132 11.93 15.69 -5.79
N ALA A 133 11.00 16.41 -5.15
CA ALA A 133 9.82 15.83 -4.51
C ALA A 133 9.04 14.89 -5.46
N PRO A 134 8.57 13.71 -4.98
CA PRO A 134 7.86 12.74 -5.81
C PRO A 134 6.58 13.35 -6.39
N LYS A 135 6.45 13.34 -7.71
CA LYS A 135 5.29 13.91 -8.43
C LYS A 135 4.16 12.89 -8.47
N GLN A 136 2.91 13.32 -8.28
CA GLN A 136 1.76 12.42 -8.43
C GLN A 136 1.53 12.06 -9.90
N CYS A 137 1.20 10.79 -10.16
CA CYS A 137 0.74 10.37 -11.48
C CYS A 137 -0.74 10.73 -11.68
N HIS A 138 -1.07 11.51 -12.70
CA HIS A 138 -2.47 11.89 -13.01
C HIS A 138 -3.37 10.71 -13.41
N LYS A 139 -2.81 9.59 -13.88
CA LYS A 139 -3.58 8.40 -14.31
C LYS A 139 -3.74 7.36 -13.19
N CYS A 140 -2.73 7.17 -12.36
CA CYS A 140 -2.78 6.22 -11.23
C CYS A 140 -3.18 6.86 -9.90
N LEU A 141 -3.13 8.19 -9.80
CA LEU A 141 -3.31 8.97 -8.56
C LEU A 141 -2.34 8.62 -7.42
N LYS A 142 -1.27 7.86 -7.72
CA LYS A 142 -0.20 7.50 -6.77
C LYS A 142 1.01 8.44 -6.90
N LEU A 143 1.74 8.63 -5.81
CA LEU A 143 3.05 9.29 -5.83
C LEU A 143 4.02 8.47 -6.69
N LYS A 144 4.70 9.16 -7.60
CA LYS A 144 5.65 8.57 -8.54
C LYS A 144 7.06 9.04 -8.16
N PRO A 145 7.97 8.13 -7.77
CA PRO A 145 9.37 8.50 -7.56
C PRO A 145 9.98 9.04 -8.85
N PRO A 146 11.12 9.76 -8.74
CA PRO A 146 11.94 10.07 -9.90
C PRO A 146 12.16 8.83 -10.78
N ARG A 147 12.14 9.03 -12.11
CA ARG A 147 12.36 7.98 -13.14
C ARG A 147 11.28 6.89 -13.28
N ALA A 148 10.25 6.84 -12.44
CA ALA A 148 9.09 5.99 -12.74
C ALA A 148 8.24 6.65 -13.84
N HIS A 149 7.48 5.93 -14.67
CA HIS A 149 6.53 6.50 -15.65
C HIS A 149 5.26 5.66 -15.76
N HIS A 150 4.14 6.27 -16.14
CA HIS A 150 2.89 5.55 -16.36
C HIS A 150 2.89 4.94 -17.76
N CYS A 151 2.72 3.62 -17.84
CA CYS A 151 2.52 2.93 -19.11
C CYS A 151 1.04 2.95 -19.48
N SER A 152 0.71 3.50 -20.64
CA SER A 152 -0.65 3.56 -21.16
C SER A 152 -1.19 2.17 -21.55
N VAL A 153 -0.34 1.24 -21.99
CA VAL A 153 -0.73 -0.14 -22.32
C VAL A 153 -0.99 -0.98 -21.06
N CYS A 154 -0.05 -0.97 -20.10
CA CYS A 154 -0.17 -1.74 -18.85
C CYS A 154 -1.07 -1.08 -17.79
N LYS A 155 -1.49 0.17 -18.00
CA LYS A 155 -2.32 1.00 -17.09
C LYS A 155 -1.76 1.09 -15.65
N THR A 156 -0.43 1.06 -15.50
CA THR A 156 0.26 1.17 -14.22
C THR A 156 1.54 1.98 -14.32
N CYS A 157 2.01 2.54 -13.20
CA CYS A 157 3.33 3.15 -13.12
C CYS A 157 4.41 2.07 -12.98
N VAL A 158 5.48 2.23 -13.76
CA VAL A 158 6.64 1.32 -13.78
C VAL A 158 7.89 2.07 -13.30
N MET A 159 8.64 1.46 -12.38
CA MET A 159 9.90 1.98 -11.84
C MET A 159 11.02 1.93 -12.88
N LYS A 160 11.76 3.04 -13.01
CA LYS A 160 12.81 3.20 -14.04
C LYS A 160 12.31 2.72 -15.41
N MET A 161 11.11 3.14 -15.78
CA MET A 161 10.44 2.68 -17.00
C MET A 161 11.29 3.08 -18.21
N ASP A 162 11.58 2.12 -19.06
CA ASP A 162 12.25 2.36 -20.34
C ASP A 162 11.24 2.51 -21.47
N HIS A 163 10.47 1.46 -21.75
CA HIS A 163 9.39 1.47 -22.73
C HIS A 163 8.43 0.30 -22.49
N HIS A 164 7.31 0.29 -23.23
CA HIS A 164 6.48 -0.90 -23.38
C HIS A 164 6.91 -1.65 -24.64
N CYS A 165 7.25 -2.93 -24.52
CA CYS A 165 7.80 -3.71 -25.62
C CYS A 165 6.79 -4.78 -26.06
N PRO A 166 6.23 -4.69 -27.30
CA PRO A 166 5.27 -5.67 -27.80
C PRO A 166 5.87 -7.08 -27.91
N TRP A 167 7.16 -7.19 -28.23
CA TRP A 167 7.88 -8.46 -28.40
C TRP A 167 8.03 -9.29 -27.12
N ILE A 168 7.82 -8.70 -25.95
CA ILE A 168 7.76 -9.41 -24.67
C ILE A 168 6.39 -9.27 -23.98
N ASN A 169 5.44 -8.58 -24.63
CA ASN A 169 4.12 -8.23 -24.10
C ASN A 169 4.17 -7.67 -22.66
N ASN A 170 5.18 -6.85 -22.36
CA ASN A 170 5.45 -6.34 -21.01
C ASN A 170 6.25 -5.03 -21.10
N CYS A 171 6.24 -4.24 -20.03
CA CYS A 171 7.16 -3.11 -19.91
C CYS A 171 8.57 -3.58 -19.63
N VAL A 172 9.55 -2.79 -20.08
CA VAL A 172 10.94 -2.90 -19.65
C VAL A 172 11.14 -1.87 -18.53
N GLY A 173 11.49 -2.36 -17.34
CA GLY A 173 11.67 -1.55 -16.13
C GLY A 173 12.74 -2.14 -15.21
N ILE A 174 12.92 -1.55 -14.02
CA ILE A 174 14.04 -1.85 -13.11
C ILE A 174 14.26 -3.35 -12.83
N ASN A 175 13.20 -4.14 -12.69
CA ASN A 175 13.30 -5.54 -12.25
C ASN A 175 13.60 -6.51 -13.40
N ASN A 176 13.21 -6.16 -14.63
CA ASN A 176 13.37 -7.04 -15.80
C ASN A 176 14.36 -6.52 -16.85
N TYR A 177 14.88 -5.28 -16.72
CA TYR A 177 15.77 -4.66 -17.71
C TYR A 177 17.06 -5.48 -17.97
N ARG A 178 17.63 -6.08 -16.92
CA ARG A 178 18.82 -6.96 -17.07
C ARG A 178 18.55 -8.11 -18.03
N TYR A 179 17.40 -8.77 -17.89
CA TYR A 179 17.07 -9.95 -18.68
C TYR A 179 16.74 -9.54 -20.12
N PHE A 180 16.12 -8.38 -20.31
CA PHE A 180 15.92 -7.81 -21.64
C PHE A 180 17.26 -7.56 -22.36
N CYS A 181 18.24 -6.95 -21.69
CA CYS A 181 19.58 -6.75 -22.25
C CYS A 181 20.30 -8.08 -22.55
N LEU A 182 20.25 -9.04 -21.62
CA LEU A 182 20.88 -10.36 -21.81
C LEU A 182 20.20 -11.16 -22.91
N PHE A 183 18.88 -11.11 -23.03
CA PHE A 183 18.15 -11.73 -24.12
C PHE A 183 18.64 -11.21 -25.47
N MET A 184 18.76 -9.89 -25.66
CA MET A 184 19.30 -9.33 -26.90
C MET A 184 20.74 -9.77 -27.17
N LEU A 185 21.59 -9.78 -26.14
CA LEU A 185 22.98 -10.24 -26.27
C LEU A 185 23.06 -11.71 -26.70
N PHE A 186 22.37 -12.60 -25.99
CA PHE A 186 22.38 -14.03 -26.29
C PHE A 186 21.68 -14.36 -27.60
N LEU A 187 20.63 -13.62 -27.98
CA LEU A 187 20.00 -13.76 -29.28
C LEU A 187 20.94 -13.34 -30.40
N ALA A 188 21.64 -12.22 -30.27
CA ALA A 188 22.66 -11.80 -31.23
C ALA A 188 23.80 -12.82 -31.33
N MET A 189 24.32 -13.32 -30.21
CA MET A 189 25.37 -14.35 -30.20
C MET A 189 24.87 -15.65 -30.83
N GLY A 190 23.64 -16.09 -30.54
CA GLY A 190 23.04 -17.29 -31.12
C GLY A 190 22.84 -17.18 -32.63
N CYS A 191 22.29 -16.05 -33.10
CA CYS A 191 22.13 -15.79 -34.53
C CYS A 191 23.48 -15.70 -35.25
N LEU A 192 24.49 -15.03 -34.67
CA LEU A 192 25.83 -14.96 -35.25
C LEU A 192 26.47 -16.35 -35.31
N TYR A 193 26.41 -17.11 -34.21
CA TYR A 193 26.94 -18.47 -34.12
C TYR A 193 26.31 -19.38 -35.18
N TYR A 194 24.98 -19.41 -35.29
CA TYR A 194 24.28 -20.16 -36.32
C TYR A 194 24.68 -19.73 -37.73
N THR A 195 24.76 -18.42 -37.98
CA THR A 195 25.10 -17.87 -39.30
C THR A 195 26.52 -18.25 -39.73
N VAL A 196 27.49 -18.18 -38.79
CA VAL A 196 28.88 -18.55 -39.04
C VAL A 196 29.00 -20.04 -39.31
N LEU A 197 28.43 -20.88 -38.44
CA LEU A 197 28.50 -22.34 -38.58
C LEU A 197 27.76 -22.83 -39.84
N GLY A 198 26.59 -22.27 -40.12
CA GLY A 198 25.75 -22.61 -41.28
C GLY A 198 26.18 -21.98 -42.61
N SER A 199 27.13 -21.05 -42.61
CA SER A 199 27.54 -20.29 -43.81
C SER A 199 27.98 -21.19 -44.97
N ARG A 200 28.80 -22.21 -44.68
CA ARG A 200 29.29 -23.16 -45.70
C ARG A 200 28.12 -23.90 -46.35
N LEU A 201 27.21 -24.43 -45.53
CA LEU A 201 26.04 -25.17 -46.00
C LEU A 201 25.09 -24.27 -46.82
N PHE A 202 24.88 -23.03 -46.37
CA PHE A 202 24.09 -22.03 -47.07
C PHE A 202 24.66 -21.70 -48.47
N PHE A 203 25.95 -21.37 -48.58
CA PHE A 203 26.55 -21.03 -49.89
C PHE A 203 26.59 -22.23 -50.84
N GLN A 204 26.77 -23.44 -50.31
CA GLN A 204 26.67 -24.66 -51.12
C GLN A 204 25.22 -24.87 -51.61
N ALA A 205 24.21 -24.64 -50.77
CA ALA A 205 22.80 -24.72 -51.15
C ALA A 205 22.38 -23.68 -52.20
N MET A 206 23.01 -22.49 -52.21
CA MET A 206 22.70 -21.40 -53.13
C MET A 206 23.41 -21.50 -54.49
N THR A 207 24.50 -22.27 -54.62
CA THR A 207 25.30 -22.32 -55.86
C THR A 207 24.88 -23.48 -56.78
N PRO A 208 24.43 -23.22 -58.03
CA PRO A 208 23.90 -24.26 -58.93
C PRO A 208 24.88 -25.41 -59.21
N ALA A 209 26.17 -25.12 -59.32
CA ALA A 209 27.21 -26.12 -59.56
C ALA A 209 27.48 -27.04 -58.35
N ARG A 210 27.22 -26.57 -57.12
CA ARG A 210 27.40 -27.35 -55.87
C ARG A 210 26.12 -28.03 -55.37
N LYS A 211 24.95 -27.68 -55.90
CA LYS A 211 23.69 -28.42 -55.62
C LYS A 211 23.78 -29.91 -55.97
N ARG A 212 24.69 -30.31 -56.88
CA ARG A 212 24.90 -31.71 -57.28
C ARG A 212 25.77 -32.52 -56.30
N THR A 213 26.49 -31.89 -55.36
CA THR A 213 27.43 -32.57 -54.46
C THR A 213 26.94 -32.71 -53.02
N ILE A 214 25.82 -32.08 -52.64
CA ILE A 214 25.26 -32.13 -51.27
C ILE A 214 24.14 -33.16 -51.22
N LYS A 215 24.20 -34.12 -50.28
CA LYS A 215 23.16 -35.13 -50.03
C LYS A 215 22.06 -34.60 -49.07
N LEU A 216 21.47 -33.44 -49.34
CA LEU A 216 20.35 -32.89 -48.54
C LEU A 216 19.02 -33.00 -49.28
N LYS A 217 17.93 -33.20 -48.53
CA LYS A 217 16.58 -33.15 -49.12
C LYS A 217 16.23 -31.71 -49.49
N PHE A 218 15.30 -31.55 -50.44
CA PHE A 218 14.83 -30.24 -50.88
C PHE A 218 14.25 -29.40 -49.71
N GLU A 219 13.53 -30.06 -48.81
CA GLU A 219 12.97 -29.44 -47.60
C GLU A 219 14.08 -28.91 -46.66
N ASP A 220 15.13 -29.70 -46.44
CA ASP A 220 16.28 -29.29 -45.60
C ASP A 220 17.02 -28.09 -46.19
N ILE A 221 17.15 -28.05 -47.52
CA ILE A 221 17.72 -26.90 -48.24
C ILE A 221 16.89 -25.64 -47.98
N GLN A 222 15.56 -25.73 -48.08
CA GLN A 222 14.67 -24.60 -47.82
C GLN A 222 14.76 -24.14 -46.36
N CYS A 223 14.78 -25.08 -45.41
CA CYS A 223 14.92 -24.79 -43.99
C CYS A 223 16.25 -24.07 -43.69
N VAL A 224 17.37 -24.56 -44.19
CA VAL A 224 18.70 -23.94 -44.01
C VAL A 224 18.75 -22.55 -44.65
N THR A 225 18.26 -22.38 -45.88
CA THR A 225 18.24 -21.07 -46.54
C THR A 225 17.41 -20.05 -45.75
N LEU A 226 16.18 -20.41 -45.35
CA LEU A 226 15.30 -19.48 -44.64
C LEU A 226 15.82 -19.16 -43.24
N SER A 227 16.24 -20.16 -42.47
CA SER A 227 16.78 -19.97 -41.12
C SER A 227 18.07 -19.15 -41.12
N TRP A 228 18.95 -19.32 -42.12
CA TRP A 228 20.17 -18.53 -42.25
C TRP A 228 19.84 -17.05 -42.54
N LEU A 229 18.93 -16.80 -43.49
CA LEU A 229 18.46 -15.45 -43.82
C LEU A 229 17.78 -14.75 -42.63
N VAL A 230 16.89 -15.48 -41.93
CA VAL A 230 16.25 -14.97 -40.71
C VAL A 230 17.29 -14.66 -39.63
N SER A 231 18.29 -15.53 -39.45
CA SER A 231 19.34 -15.35 -38.44
C SER A 231 20.20 -14.12 -38.71
N ILE A 232 20.66 -13.91 -39.95
CA ILE A 232 21.47 -12.71 -40.27
C ILE A 232 20.65 -11.41 -40.15
N CYS A 233 19.39 -11.42 -40.57
CA CYS A 233 18.50 -10.25 -40.44
C CYS A 233 18.24 -9.90 -38.98
N ILE A 234 17.91 -10.90 -38.15
CA ILE A 234 17.71 -10.72 -36.71
C ILE A 234 19.01 -10.27 -36.05
N PHE A 235 20.15 -10.86 -36.41
CA PHE A 235 21.46 -10.44 -35.89
C PHE A 235 21.70 -8.95 -36.13
N CYS A 236 21.55 -8.47 -37.36
CA CYS A 236 21.74 -7.06 -37.69
C CYS A 236 20.79 -6.14 -36.91
N ALA A 237 19.49 -6.49 -36.85
CA ALA A 237 18.48 -5.70 -36.14
C ALA A 237 18.75 -5.65 -34.62
N ILE A 238 19.06 -6.80 -34.02
CA ILE A 238 19.31 -6.91 -32.57
C ILE A 238 20.66 -6.31 -32.18
N CYS A 239 21.67 -6.33 -33.06
CA CYS A 239 22.93 -5.62 -32.79
C CYS A 239 22.74 -4.10 -32.75
N LEU A 240 21.91 -3.53 -33.63
CA LEU A 240 21.59 -2.10 -33.60
C LEU A 240 20.84 -1.73 -32.32
N LEU A 241 19.76 -2.46 -32.02
CA LEU A 241 18.96 -2.23 -30.81
C LEU A 241 19.75 -2.49 -29.53
N GLY A 242 20.47 -3.61 -29.47
CA GLY A 242 21.31 -4.01 -28.35
C GLY A 242 22.48 -3.04 -28.12
N GLY A 243 23.09 -2.51 -29.19
CA GLY A 243 24.11 -1.47 -29.11
C GLY A 243 23.56 -0.17 -28.53
N PHE A 244 22.35 0.22 -28.93
CA PHE A 244 21.67 1.37 -28.34
C PHE A 244 21.39 1.16 -26.84
N HIS A 245 20.84 0.01 -26.46
CA HIS A 245 20.62 -0.29 -25.03
C HIS A 245 21.91 -0.41 -24.23
N LEU A 246 22.99 -0.93 -24.83
CA LEU A 246 24.32 -0.92 -24.21
C LEU A 246 24.75 0.52 -23.94
N TYR A 247 24.62 1.43 -24.91
CA TYR A 247 24.89 2.85 -24.69
C TYR A 247 24.05 3.45 -23.56
N LEU A 248 22.74 3.13 -23.50
CA LEU A 248 21.84 3.58 -22.43
C LEU A 248 22.28 3.07 -21.05
N VAL A 249 22.68 1.80 -20.97
CA VAL A 249 23.25 1.21 -19.75
C VAL A 249 24.54 1.91 -19.35
N LEU A 250 25.48 2.10 -20.28
CA LEU A 250 26.79 2.71 -20.00
C LEU A 250 26.69 4.18 -19.59
N THR A 251 25.61 4.86 -19.96
CA THR A 251 25.34 6.27 -19.64
C THR A 251 24.24 6.46 -18.59
N ASN A 252 23.76 5.38 -17.96
CA ASN A 252 22.68 5.31 -16.96
C ASN A 252 21.42 6.15 -17.26
N GLN A 253 20.90 6.01 -18.47
CA GLN A 253 19.65 6.66 -18.88
C GLN A 253 18.68 5.62 -19.46
N THR A 254 17.38 5.89 -19.36
CA THR A 254 16.35 5.14 -20.09
C THR A 254 16.12 5.73 -21.49
N THR A 255 15.41 5.03 -22.37
CA THR A 255 14.98 5.55 -23.69
C THR A 255 14.14 6.81 -23.53
N ILE A 256 13.24 6.85 -22.54
CA ILE A 256 12.47 8.05 -22.19
C ILE A 256 13.40 9.21 -21.82
N GLU A 257 14.37 8.95 -20.93
CA GLU A 257 15.34 9.96 -20.48
C GLU A 257 16.23 10.45 -21.63
N PHE A 258 16.65 9.55 -22.51
CA PHE A 258 17.41 9.87 -23.72
C PHE A 258 16.65 10.87 -24.59
N HIS A 259 15.37 10.63 -24.84
CA HIS A 259 14.53 11.54 -25.63
C HIS A 259 14.31 12.88 -24.92
N THR A 260 14.02 12.89 -23.62
CA THR A 260 13.85 14.15 -22.86
C THR A 260 15.13 14.97 -22.81
N ASN A 261 16.29 14.32 -22.79
CA ASN A 261 17.59 14.99 -22.75
C ASN A 261 18.04 15.52 -24.13
N MET A 262 17.40 15.14 -25.25
CA MET A 262 17.83 15.56 -26.60
C MET A 262 17.85 17.08 -26.77
N ALA A 263 16.81 17.77 -26.33
CA ALA A 263 16.74 19.23 -26.41
C ALA A 263 17.83 19.89 -25.55
N GLY A 264 18.05 19.38 -24.33
CA GLY A 264 19.12 19.86 -23.45
C GLY A 264 20.52 19.64 -24.04
N ARG A 265 20.76 18.51 -24.70
CA ARG A 265 22.02 18.24 -25.43
C ARG A 265 22.22 19.19 -26.61
N GLN A 266 21.17 19.48 -27.37
CA GLN A 266 21.24 20.43 -28.48
C GLN A 266 21.54 21.85 -27.97
N MET A 267 20.91 22.27 -26.88
CA MET A 267 21.16 23.59 -26.27
C MET A 267 22.58 23.71 -25.69
N ALA A 268 23.05 22.69 -24.96
CA ALA A 268 24.42 22.67 -24.43
C ALA A 268 25.46 22.72 -25.56
N ARG A 269 25.27 21.93 -26.62
CA ARG A 269 26.13 21.97 -27.82
C ARG A 269 26.19 23.36 -28.45
N LYS A 270 25.04 24.05 -28.57
CA LYS A 270 25.00 25.43 -29.09
C LYS A 270 25.76 26.44 -28.21
N ARG A 271 25.91 26.15 -26.91
CA ARG A 271 26.65 26.98 -25.95
C ARG A 271 28.12 26.56 -25.79
N GLY A 272 28.59 25.55 -26.53
CA GLY A 272 29.92 24.97 -26.33
C GLY A 272 30.05 24.17 -25.02
N GLU A 273 28.94 23.84 -24.38
CA GLU A 273 28.88 23.13 -23.10
C GLU A 273 28.61 21.63 -23.29
N ILE A 274 29.07 20.81 -22.35
CA ILE A 274 28.79 19.37 -22.34
C ILE A 274 27.57 19.12 -21.45
N HIS A 275 26.50 18.60 -22.05
CA HIS A 275 25.33 18.15 -21.29
C HIS A 275 25.68 16.95 -20.40
N ARG A 276 25.54 17.11 -19.08
CA ARG A 276 25.80 16.05 -18.09
C ARG A 276 24.50 15.39 -17.66
N ASN A 277 24.42 14.06 -17.81
CA ASN A 277 23.31 13.28 -17.26
C ASN A 277 23.47 13.17 -15.73
N PRO A 278 22.51 13.66 -14.92
CA PRO A 278 22.62 13.63 -13.46
C PRO A 278 22.69 12.22 -12.85
N TYR A 279 22.28 11.19 -13.59
CA TYR A 279 22.31 9.80 -13.12
C TYR A 279 23.58 9.04 -13.52
N ASP A 280 24.46 9.62 -14.34
CA ASP A 280 25.67 8.95 -14.79
C ASP A 280 26.70 8.87 -13.63
N LEU A 281 27.04 7.64 -13.21
CA LEU A 281 28.01 7.35 -12.14
C LEU A 281 29.35 6.82 -12.70
N GLY A 282 29.55 6.90 -14.01
CA GLY A 282 30.67 6.29 -14.72
C GLY A 282 30.39 4.84 -15.18
N ILE A 283 31.02 4.47 -16.29
CA ILE A 283 30.80 3.22 -17.06
C ILE A 283 30.68 1.98 -16.16
N SER A 284 31.64 1.75 -15.26
CA SER A 284 31.67 0.56 -14.42
C SER A 284 30.50 0.49 -13.43
N ARG A 285 30.20 1.60 -12.73
CA ARG A 285 29.10 1.65 -11.76
C ARG A 285 27.74 1.58 -12.45
N ASN A 286 27.60 2.22 -13.61
CA ASN A 286 26.40 2.16 -14.42
C ASN A 286 26.10 0.73 -14.91
N PHE A 287 27.13 0.01 -15.34
CA PHE A 287 27.00 -1.39 -15.75
C PHE A 287 26.61 -2.30 -14.57
N GLN A 288 27.27 -2.11 -13.42
CA GLN A 288 26.98 -2.86 -12.19
C GLN A 288 25.55 -2.65 -11.67
N GLN A 289 24.98 -1.47 -11.89
CA GLN A 289 23.60 -1.18 -11.52
C GLN A 289 22.57 -2.05 -12.24
N VAL A 290 22.88 -2.52 -13.45
CA VAL A 290 21.97 -3.37 -14.25
C VAL A 290 22.31 -4.85 -14.07
N PHE A 291 23.61 -5.20 -14.05
CA PHE A 291 24.07 -6.59 -14.08
C PHE A 291 24.56 -7.14 -12.73
N GLY A 292 24.56 -6.32 -11.68
CA GLY A 292 25.03 -6.68 -10.34
C GLY A 292 26.52 -6.39 -10.10
N PRO A 293 27.02 -6.60 -8.86
CA PRO A 293 28.42 -6.34 -8.51
C PRO A 293 29.39 -7.34 -9.17
N ASN A 294 30.62 -6.89 -9.46
CA ASN A 294 31.69 -7.65 -10.12
C ASN A 294 31.32 -8.35 -11.45
N PRO A 295 30.62 -7.68 -12.38
CA PRO A 295 30.13 -8.34 -13.59
C PRO A 295 31.28 -8.74 -14.52
N PHE A 296 32.33 -7.92 -14.64
CA PHE A 296 33.45 -8.19 -15.54
C PHE A 296 34.40 -9.31 -15.06
N LEU A 297 34.58 -9.49 -13.74
CA LEU A 297 35.47 -10.54 -13.18
C LEU A 297 34.74 -11.85 -12.89
N GLY A 298 33.41 -11.82 -12.68
CA GLY A 298 32.68 -12.99 -12.20
C GLY A 298 32.09 -13.88 -13.29
N PHE A 299 31.87 -13.37 -14.51
CA PHE A 299 31.10 -13.99 -15.61
C PHE A 299 29.73 -14.59 -15.24
N ARG A 300 29.31 -14.46 -13.96
CA ARG A 300 28.10 -15.06 -13.41
C ARG A 300 26.88 -14.64 -14.20
N TRP A 301 26.82 -13.38 -14.64
CA TRP A 301 25.76 -12.82 -15.47
C TRP A 301 25.55 -13.53 -16.82
N LEU A 302 26.49 -14.36 -17.27
CA LEU A 302 26.34 -15.22 -18.45
C LEU A 302 25.63 -16.55 -18.15
N LEU A 303 25.39 -16.88 -16.88
CA LEU A 303 24.67 -18.09 -16.50
C LEU A 303 23.16 -17.79 -16.35
N PRO A 304 22.28 -18.78 -16.60
CA PRO A 304 20.85 -18.67 -16.36
C PRO A 304 20.57 -18.79 -14.85
N TYR A 305 20.88 -17.73 -14.09
CA TYR A 305 20.61 -17.67 -12.65
C TYR A 305 19.78 -16.44 -12.29
N VAL A 306 19.01 -16.56 -11.21
CA VAL A 306 18.23 -15.46 -10.64
C VAL A 306 19.19 -14.62 -9.78
N ALA A 307 19.78 -13.59 -10.38
CA ALA A 307 20.40 -12.51 -9.62
C ALA A 307 19.29 -11.67 -8.99
N ARG A 308 19.40 -11.38 -7.69
CA ARG A 308 18.52 -10.40 -7.05
C ARG A 308 18.80 -9.04 -7.69
N PRO A 309 17.78 -8.29 -8.14
CA PRO A 309 17.99 -6.91 -8.57
C PRO A 309 18.65 -6.12 -7.43
N TRP A 310 19.48 -5.14 -7.79
CA TRP A 310 20.04 -4.22 -6.80
C TRP A 310 18.88 -3.64 -5.98
N PRO A 311 18.94 -3.61 -4.62
CA PRO A 311 17.80 -3.25 -3.80
C PRO A 311 17.20 -1.92 -4.24
N ALA A 312 15.90 -1.87 -4.55
CA ALA A 312 15.21 -0.63 -4.92
C ALA A 312 15.41 0.49 -3.87
N THR A 313 15.62 0.10 -2.61
CA THR A 313 15.95 0.98 -1.48
C THR A 313 17.33 1.63 -1.57
N ALA A 314 18.32 0.97 -2.18
CA ALA A 314 19.65 1.54 -2.35
C ALA A 314 19.69 2.68 -3.39
N TRP A 315 18.67 2.78 -4.25
CA TRP A 315 18.54 3.83 -5.27
C TRP A 315 17.86 5.10 -4.76
N ALA A 316 17.03 5.00 -3.72
CA ALA A 316 16.43 6.17 -3.09
C ALA A 316 17.49 7.11 -2.49
N CYS A 317 18.68 6.58 -2.17
CA CYS A 317 19.80 7.31 -1.59
C CYS A 317 20.85 7.80 -2.61
N HIS A 318 20.66 7.61 -3.92
CA HIS A 318 21.65 7.96 -4.95
C HIS A 318 21.14 9.05 -5.90
N ALA A 319 20.36 10.00 -5.36
CA ALA A 319 20.05 11.23 -6.06
C ALA A 319 21.32 12.12 -6.15
N PRO A 320 21.46 12.95 -7.20
CA PRO A 320 22.68 13.68 -7.46
C PRO A 320 22.89 14.66 -6.33
N GLY A 321 24.00 14.53 -5.59
CA GLY A 321 24.36 15.43 -4.50
C GLY A 321 24.72 14.89 -3.13
N CYS A 322 24.50 13.61 -2.91
CA CYS A 322 25.10 12.97 -1.74
C CYS A 322 26.62 12.93 -1.94
N GLY A 323 27.33 13.93 -1.41
CA GLY A 323 28.79 13.99 -1.41
C GLY A 323 29.36 12.77 -0.70
N GLN A 324 29.96 11.84 -1.46
CA GLN A 324 30.80 10.80 -0.87
C GLN A 324 32.19 11.40 -0.63
N ARG A 325 32.63 11.48 0.63
CA ARG A 325 34.06 11.31 0.90
C ARG A 325 34.41 9.83 0.63
N PRO A 326 35.52 9.54 -0.08
CA PRO A 326 35.88 8.17 -0.42
C PRO A 326 36.30 7.38 0.83
N LEU A 327 35.77 6.16 0.96
CA LEU A 327 36.36 5.11 1.80
C LEU A 327 37.66 4.66 1.14
N GLY A 328 38.80 5.17 1.63
CA GLY A 328 40.10 4.62 1.25
C GLY A 328 41.25 5.60 1.42
N GLU A 329 41.71 5.83 2.65
CA GLU A 329 43.10 6.13 3.00
C GLU A 329 43.30 6.01 4.52
N ARG A 330 44.29 5.24 4.95
CA ARG A 330 44.69 5.03 6.36
C ARG A 330 45.88 5.94 6.68
N PRO A 331 45.94 6.56 7.88
CA PRO A 331 47.21 6.80 8.56
C PRO A 331 47.51 5.63 9.52
N GLY A 332 48.77 5.21 9.54
CA GLY A 332 49.25 4.05 10.27
C GLY A 332 49.23 4.17 11.80
N GLY A 333 49.25 3.02 12.46
CA GLY A 333 49.39 2.89 13.91
C GLY A 333 49.03 1.48 14.39
N ASN A 334 50.08 0.68 14.63
CA ASN A 334 50.21 -0.58 15.38
C ASN A 334 49.12 -1.67 15.30
N ALA A 335 49.60 -2.84 14.84
CA ALA A 335 49.00 -4.14 14.99
C ALA A 335 49.02 -4.57 16.46
N ASP A 336 47.86 -4.60 17.09
CA ASP A 336 47.38 -5.70 17.93
C ASP A 336 45.99 -5.32 18.44
N THR A 337 45.07 -6.28 18.38
CA THR A 337 43.60 -6.16 18.57
C THR A 337 42.84 -5.59 17.37
N ASP A 338 42.22 -6.49 16.60
CA ASP A 338 41.15 -6.15 15.66
C ASP A 338 39.85 -5.88 16.44
N PRO A 339 39.36 -4.62 16.53
CA PRO A 339 38.13 -4.32 17.25
C PRO A 339 36.88 -4.67 16.43
N GLN A 340 36.99 -4.97 15.14
CA GLN A 340 35.86 -5.41 14.32
C GLN A 340 35.54 -6.90 14.52
N LEU A 341 36.43 -7.66 15.14
CA LEU A 341 36.23 -9.06 15.49
C LEU A 341 35.57 -9.28 16.88
N ILE A 342 35.38 -8.23 17.69
CA ILE A 342 34.73 -8.28 19.02
C ILE A 342 33.27 -7.80 19.02
N ALA A 343 32.76 -7.16 17.95
CA ALA A 343 31.42 -6.56 17.94
C ALA A 343 30.23 -7.56 17.89
N PHE A 344 30.46 -8.87 18.04
CA PHE A 344 29.42 -9.90 17.98
C PHE A 344 29.22 -10.72 19.25
N ALA A 345 30.14 -10.65 20.21
CA ALA A 345 30.17 -11.57 21.35
C ALA A 345 29.94 -10.85 22.70
N GLY A 346 29.39 -9.63 22.69
CA GLY A 346 29.18 -8.83 23.90
C GLY A 346 27.84 -8.10 23.99
N THR A 347 26.97 -8.18 22.99
CA THR A 347 25.64 -7.55 23.06
C THR A 347 24.61 -8.61 23.44
N LYS A 348 24.23 -8.66 24.72
CA LYS A 348 23.13 -9.51 25.23
C LYS A 348 21.82 -9.27 24.47
N THR A 349 21.68 -8.06 23.95
CA THR A 349 20.52 -7.56 23.24
C THR A 349 20.91 -6.83 21.96
N LEU A 350 20.14 -7.04 20.89
CA LEU A 350 20.30 -6.32 19.63
C LEU A 350 19.07 -5.45 19.38
N ASP A 351 19.29 -4.20 18.95
CA ASP A 351 18.22 -3.30 18.50
C ASP A 351 17.35 -4.02 17.46
N TRP A 352 16.03 -3.96 17.65
CA TRP A 352 15.09 -4.72 16.85
C TRP A 352 15.16 -4.39 15.34
N ARG A 353 15.59 -3.17 14.95
CA ARG A 353 15.77 -2.78 13.53
C ARG A 353 16.94 -3.52 12.92
N VAL A 354 18.02 -3.69 13.69
CA VAL A 354 19.20 -4.46 13.29
C VAL A 354 18.86 -5.94 13.25
N ALA A 355 18.19 -6.47 14.28
CA ALA A 355 17.75 -7.87 14.30
C ALA A 355 16.79 -8.22 13.14
N ARG A 356 15.82 -7.34 12.85
CA ARG A 356 14.88 -7.51 11.73
C ARG A 356 15.60 -7.52 10.38
N SER A 357 16.51 -6.57 10.15
CA SER A 357 17.34 -6.53 8.93
C SER A 357 18.11 -7.83 8.72
N ARG A 358 18.52 -8.46 9.83
CA ARG A 358 19.36 -9.65 9.83
C ARG A 358 18.58 -10.95 9.78
N SER A 359 17.36 -11.02 10.31
CA SER A 359 16.46 -12.19 10.23
C SER A 359 16.07 -12.62 8.80
N GLN A 360 16.60 -11.96 7.76
CA GLN A 360 16.44 -12.25 6.32
C GLN A 360 14.99 -12.50 5.87
N GLY A 361 14.01 -11.94 6.58
CA GLY A 361 12.59 -12.05 6.24
C GLY A 361 11.80 -13.13 6.98
N CYS A 362 12.39 -13.81 7.98
CA CYS A 362 11.62 -14.65 8.93
C CYS A 362 10.56 -13.80 9.65
N LEU A 363 10.91 -12.55 9.96
CA LEU A 363 10.03 -11.54 10.48
C LEU A 363 9.45 -10.71 9.33
N ARG A 364 8.20 -10.99 8.99
CA ARG A 364 7.44 -10.14 8.06
C ARG A 364 7.30 -8.74 8.65
N ALA A 365 7.65 -7.73 7.85
CA ALA A 365 7.41 -6.32 8.12
C ALA A 365 5.96 -6.06 8.52
N GLY A 366 5.72 -5.54 9.73
CA GLY A 366 4.37 -5.30 10.26
C GLY A 366 3.65 -6.56 10.75
N GLY A 367 4.27 -7.74 10.69
CA GLY A 367 3.75 -8.95 11.31
C GLY A 367 3.72 -8.86 12.84
N THR A 368 2.92 -9.71 13.49
CA THR A 368 2.76 -9.68 14.96
C THR A 368 4.10 -9.73 15.70
N MET A 369 5.02 -10.62 15.31
CA MET A 369 6.35 -10.72 15.94
C MET A 369 7.25 -9.52 15.65
N ASP A 370 7.17 -8.94 14.45
CA ASP A 370 7.90 -7.71 14.12
C ASP A 370 7.41 -6.53 14.98
N ARG A 371 6.11 -6.50 15.32
CA ARG A 371 5.53 -5.53 16.26
C ARG A 371 5.93 -5.81 17.72
N VAL A 372 6.03 -7.06 18.13
CA VAL A 372 6.52 -7.44 19.47
C VAL A 372 7.98 -7.03 19.63
N LEU A 373 8.86 -7.33 18.66
CA LEU A 373 10.26 -6.94 18.74
C LEU A 373 10.44 -5.41 18.68
N LYS A 374 9.60 -4.70 17.90
CA LYS A 374 9.50 -3.23 17.94
C LYS A 374 9.15 -2.69 19.33
N LEU A 375 8.20 -3.33 20.02
CA LEU A 375 7.75 -2.95 21.35
C LEU A 375 8.83 -3.22 22.41
N ARG A 376 9.49 -4.37 22.32
CA ARG A 376 10.60 -4.74 23.21
C ARG A 376 11.84 -3.85 23.01
N LYS A 377 11.94 -3.16 21.87
CA LYS A 377 13.07 -2.35 21.38
C LYS A 377 14.37 -3.14 21.17
N GLU A 378 14.52 -4.28 21.83
CA GLU A 378 15.66 -5.17 21.81
C GLU A 378 15.23 -6.64 21.68
N THR A 379 16.08 -7.46 21.05
CA THR A 379 15.92 -8.92 20.96
C THR A 379 16.72 -9.63 22.05
N GLU A 380 16.30 -10.84 22.45
CA GLU A 380 17.01 -11.64 23.45
C GLU A 380 17.78 -12.79 22.81
N LEU A 381 18.89 -12.44 22.15
CA LEU A 381 19.73 -13.40 21.46
C LEU A 381 20.31 -14.45 22.42
N ASP A 382 20.70 -14.06 23.64
CA ASP A 382 21.20 -14.99 24.65
C ASP A 382 20.16 -16.05 25.05
N ARG A 383 18.88 -15.69 25.11
CA ARG A 383 17.82 -16.66 25.43
C ARG A 383 17.55 -17.61 24.28
N LEU A 384 17.62 -17.13 23.04
CA LEU A 384 17.58 -18.03 21.87
C LEU A 384 18.76 -19.00 21.88
N VAL A 385 19.96 -18.52 22.24
CA VAL A 385 21.15 -19.36 22.39
C VAL A 385 20.93 -20.39 23.49
N ASP A 386 20.43 -19.98 24.66
CA ASP A 386 20.18 -20.90 25.78
C ASP A 386 19.11 -21.95 25.45
N VAL A 387 18.02 -21.58 24.76
CA VAL A 387 17.01 -22.53 24.26
C VAL A 387 17.66 -23.57 23.34
N LEU A 388 18.51 -23.15 22.41
CA LEU A 388 19.17 -24.05 21.46
C LEU A 388 20.28 -24.88 22.10
N VAL A 389 21.00 -24.35 23.10
CA VAL A 389 22.05 -25.07 23.84
C VAL A 389 21.43 -26.14 24.76
N ARG A 390 20.32 -25.83 25.45
CA ARG A 390 19.56 -26.80 26.26
C ARG A 390 18.93 -27.90 25.41
N ALA A 391 18.51 -27.56 24.20
CA ALA A 391 17.90 -28.52 23.28
C ALA A 391 18.94 -29.38 22.53
N ALA A 392 20.18 -28.90 22.36
CA ALA A 392 21.22 -29.59 21.60
C ALA A 392 21.69 -30.89 22.30
N PRO A 393 21.81 -32.02 21.57
CA PRO A 393 22.14 -33.31 22.17
C PRO A 393 23.60 -33.39 22.65
N ASP A 394 23.82 -34.11 23.75
CA ASP A 394 25.14 -34.33 24.37
C ASP A 394 26.10 -35.19 23.53
N GLN A 395 25.55 -35.95 22.58
CA GLN A 395 26.30 -36.82 21.67
C GLN A 395 25.95 -36.51 20.22
N ARG A 396 26.95 -36.34 19.36
CA ARG A 396 26.74 -36.39 17.90
C ARG A 396 26.33 -37.81 17.54
N HIS A 397 25.03 -38.05 17.39
CA HIS A 397 24.55 -39.30 16.84
C HIS A 397 24.97 -39.41 15.38
N ASP A 398 25.78 -40.43 15.06
CA ASP A 398 26.23 -40.79 13.71
C ASP A 398 25.08 -41.16 12.74
N ALA A 399 23.83 -41.15 13.21
CA ALA A 399 22.65 -41.62 12.50
C ALA A 399 22.03 -40.64 11.50
N LEU A 400 22.46 -39.37 11.44
CA LEU A 400 21.90 -38.39 10.49
C LEU A 400 22.72 -38.30 9.20
N ARG A 401 22.70 -39.39 8.44
CA ARG A 401 23.22 -39.48 7.07
C ARG A 401 22.08 -39.44 6.04
N TYR A 402 21.50 -38.28 5.76
CA TYR A 402 20.67 -38.12 4.56
C TYR A 402 20.85 -36.73 3.94
N PHE A 403 21.97 -36.54 3.25
CA PHE A 403 22.10 -35.80 1.99
C PHE A 403 23.46 -36.24 1.41
N LYS A 404 23.44 -36.87 0.23
CA LYS A 404 24.64 -37.39 -0.46
C LYS A 404 25.73 -36.31 -0.59
N GLN A 405 26.75 -36.38 0.25
CA GLN A 405 28.11 -35.95 -0.10
C GLN A 405 28.94 -37.20 -0.41
N PRO A 406 29.89 -37.13 -1.35
CA PRO A 406 30.78 -38.25 -1.65
C PRO A 406 31.62 -38.63 -0.42
N TYR A 407 31.72 -39.94 -0.23
CA TYR A 407 32.35 -40.62 0.91
C TYR A 407 33.83 -40.25 1.04
N ASN A 408 34.22 -39.64 2.16
CA ASN A 408 35.63 -39.38 2.51
C ASN A 408 36.08 -40.42 3.56
N ALA A 409 36.91 -41.38 3.15
CA ALA A 409 37.26 -42.58 3.93
C ALA A 409 38.10 -42.31 5.21
N HIS A 410 38.55 -41.08 5.44
CA HIS A 410 39.41 -40.73 6.60
C HIS A 410 38.68 -40.49 7.92
N ARG A 411 37.34 -40.55 7.99
CA ARG A 411 36.60 -40.16 9.21
C ARG A 411 36.37 -41.26 10.26
N LYS A 412 36.69 -42.53 9.97
CA LYS A 412 36.48 -43.69 10.86
C LYS A 412 37.42 -43.76 12.09
N LYS A 413 38.23 -42.74 12.38
CA LYS A 413 39.21 -42.73 13.48
C LYS A 413 38.91 -41.76 14.63
N MET A 414 37.70 -41.23 14.77
CA MET A 414 37.34 -40.41 15.94
C MET A 414 36.33 -41.14 16.83
N GLY A 415 36.76 -41.57 18.02
CA GLY A 415 35.88 -42.11 19.06
C GLY A 415 34.96 -41.03 19.68
N PRO A 416 34.01 -41.42 20.55
CA PRO A 416 32.99 -40.52 21.09
C PRO A 416 33.65 -39.47 21.99
N ARG A 417 33.59 -38.19 21.59
CA ARG A 417 33.97 -37.05 22.44
C ARG A 417 32.70 -36.48 23.07
N TYR A 418 32.64 -36.51 24.40
CA TYR A 418 31.65 -35.77 25.18
C TYR A 418 31.81 -34.27 24.88
N ILE A 419 30.72 -33.62 24.46
CA ILE A 419 30.75 -32.19 24.10
C ILE A 419 30.38 -31.40 25.36
N ASP A 420 31.34 -30.66 25.93
CA ASP A 420 31.06 -29.75 27.05
C ASP A 420 30.08 -28.62 26.63
N GLU A 421 29.41 -28.00 27.60
CA GLU A 421 28.40 -26.97 27.36
C GLU A 421 28.94 -25.72 26.64
N ASP A 422 30.17 -25.30 26.94
CA ASP A 422 30.84 -24.21 26.22
C ASP A 422 31.08 -24.59 24.76
N HIS A 423 31.36 -25.87 24.49
CA HIS A 423 31.49 -26.34 23.12
C HIS A 423 30.14 -26.35 22.38
N ARG A 424 29.03 -26.71 23.04
CA ARG A 424 27.68 -26.57 22.46
C ARG A 424 27.32 -25.11 22.19
N ARG A 425 27.61 -24.22 23.14
CA ARG A 425 27.38 -22.77 23.00
C ARG A 425 28.18 -22.19 21.83
N ARG A 426 29.45 -22.58 21.67
CA ARG A 426 30.28 -22.19 20.51
C ARG A 426 29.68 -22.69 19.18
N LEU A 427 29.18 -23.92 19.14
CA LEU A 427 28.54 -24.49 17.94
C LEU A 427 27.25 -23.75 17.58
N VAL A 428 26.37 -23.49 18.55
CA VAL A 428 25.11 -22.74 18.34
C VAL A 428 25.40 -21.34 17.82
N LEU A 429 26.36 -20.63 18.41
CA LEU A 429 26.76 -19.30 17.95
C LEU A 429 27.35 -19.32 16.53
N GLN A 430 28.11 -20.36 16.18
CA GLN A 430 28.62 -20.54 14.82
C GLN A 430 27.48 -20.75 13.81
N VAL A 431 26.45 -21.53 14.16
CA VAL A 431 25.27 -21.74 13.31
C VAL A 431 24.45 -20.46 13.18
N LEU A 432 24.23 -19.71 14.26
CA LEU A 432 23.48 -18.45 14.22
C LEU A 432 24.20 -17.33 13.44
N ARG A 433 25.53 -17.38 13.33
CA ARG A 433 26.27 -16.48 12.41
C ARG A 433 25.94 -16.75 10.94
N LYS A 434 25.64 -18.01 10.58
CA LYS A 434 25.29 -18.42 9.22
C LYS A 434 23.79 -18.31 8.94
N TYR A 435 22.97 -18.56 9.95
CA TYR A 435 21.51 -18.48 9.94
C TYR A 435 21.07 -17.44 10.97
N PRO A 436 20.91 -16.17 10.55
CA PRO A 436 20.81 -15.02 11.47
C PRO A 436 19.45 -14.91 12.15
N LEU A 437 19.04 -15.93 12.91
CA LEU A 437 17.95 -15.83 13.86
C LEU A 437 18.41 -14.99 15.05
N CYS A 438 17.56 -14.08 15.51
CA CYS A 438 17.92 -13.12 16.53
C CYS A 438 17.06 -13.26 17.80
N ASP A 439 15.94 -13.97 17.74
CA ASP A 439 15.03 -14.16 18.88
C ASP A 439 14.31 -15.53 18.87
N ILE A 440 13.78 -15.99 20.01
CA ILE A 440 13.02 -17.26 20.15
C ILE A 440 11.77 -17.29 19.26
N TYR A 441 11.18 -16.13 19.00
CA TYR A 441 10.02 -16.01 18.10
C TYR A 441 10.35 -16.33 16.64
N ASP A 442 11.63 -16.19 16.26
CA ASP A 442 12.09 -16.54 14.93
C ASP A 442 12.00 -18.05 14.71
N LEU A 443 12.21 -18.87 15.75
CA LEU A 443 12.11 -20.34 15.69
C LEU A 443 10.73 -20.81 15.19
N VAL A 444 9.65 -20.14 15.61
CA VAL A 444 8.26 -20.44 15.20
C VAL A 444 8.04 -20.12 13.72
N ARG A 445 8.90 -19.34 13.07
CA ARG A 445 8.75 -18.89 11.67
C ARG A 445 9.83 -19.39 10.72
N VAL A 446 10.86 -20.07 11.23
CA VAL A 446 11.88 -20.72 10.39
C VAL A 446 11.19 -21.67 9.41
N ASP A 447 11.46 -21.50 8.11
CA ASP A 447 10.93 -22.41 7.10
C ASP A 447 11.63 -23.78 7.17
N GLU A 448 10.97 -24.81 6.64
CA GLU A 448 11.42 -26.20 6.76
C GLU A 448 12.82 -26.43 6.18
N ARG A 449 13.17 -25.73 5.08
CA ARG A 449 14.45 -25.89 4.40
C ARG A 449 15.57 -25.22 5.19
N GLN A 450 15.29 -24.05 5.77
CA GLN A 450 16.22 -23.35 6.65
C GLN A 450 16.48 -24.16 7.92
N TRP A 451 15.44 -24.71 8.56
CA TRP A 451 15.60 -25.56 9.75
C TRP A 451 16.37 -26.86 9.43
N ALA A 452 16.08 -27.53 8.32
CA ALA A 452 16.79 -28.77 7.94
C ALA A 452 18.30 -28.57 7.72
N ASN A 453 18.73 -27.37 7.33
CA ASN A 453 20.15 -27.02 7.24
C ASN A 453 20.75 -26.72 8.61
N MET A 454 20.05 -25.95 9.45
CA MET A 454 20.48 -25.66 10.82
C MET A 454 20.59 -26.94 11.65
N SER A 455 19.60 -27.83 11.58
CA SER A 455 19.56 -29.11 12.28
C SER A 455 20.79 -29.97 11.97
N ARG A 456 21.21 -30.05 10.69
CA ARG A 456 22.43 -30.77 10.29
C ARG A 456 23.71 -30.21 10.92
N GLU A 457 23.80 -28.89 11.07
CA GLU A 457 24.97 -28.24 11.66
C GLU A 457 24.94 -28.28 13.20
N LEU A 458 23.75 -28.30 13.79
CA LEU A 458 23.50 -28.49 15.24
C LEU A 458 23.55 -29.96 15.68
N GLY A 459 24.16 -30.84 14.88
CA GLY A 459 24.34 -32.25 15.25
C GLY A 459 23.06 -33.09 15.22
N GLY A 460 22.02 -32.61 14.53
CA GLY A 460 20.78 -33.36 14.34
C GLY A 460 19.58 -32.94 15.18
N LEU A 461 19.63 -31.76 15.78
CA LEU A 461 18.58 -31.24 16.65
C LEU A 461 17.21 -31.23 15.94
N SER A 462 16.22 -31.91 16.53
CA SER A 462 14.85 -31.95 15.98
C SER A 462 14.09 -30.66 16.28
N TYR A 463 13.19 -30.26 15.36
CA TYR A 463 12.40 -29.03 15.52
C TYR A 463 11.47 -29.11 16.74
N GLY A 464 10.86 -30.28 16.98
CA GLY A 464 9.95 -30.48 18.10
C GLY A 464 10.64 -30.33 19.46
N VAL A 465 11.88 -30.81 19.61
CA VAL A 465 12.65 -30.66 20.85
C VAL A 465 13.05 -29.21 21.08
N ALA A 466 13.48 -28.49 20.03
CA ALA A 466 13.76 -27.05 20.12
C ALA A 466 12.50 -26.22 20.44
N MET A 467 11.34 -26.59 19.89
CA MET A 467 10.08 -25.89 20.14
C MET A 467 9.53 -26.18 21.54
N LYS A 468 9.69 -27.41 22.05
CA LYS A 468 9.34 -27.76 23.43
C LYS A 468 10.16 -26.93 24.43
N ALA A 469 11.48 -26.86 24.23
CA ALA A 469 12.34 -26.02 25.07
C ALA A 469 11.96 -24.52 24.98
N ALA A 470 11.57 -24.03 23.80
CA ALA A 470 11.06 -22.68 23.65
C ALA A 470 9.72 -22.45 24.39
N MET A 471 8.79 -23.42 24.35
CA MET A 471 7.51 -23.35 25.05
C MET A 471 7.65 -23.37 26.58
N GLU A 472 8.58 -24.18 27.12
CA GLU A 472 8.90 -24.23 28.55
C GLU A 472 9.46 -22.88 29.01
N VAL A 473 10.40 -22.30 28.27
CA VAL A 473 10.94 -20.96 28.54
C VAL A 473 9.85 -19.87 28.46
N VAL A 474 8.95 -19.96 27.47
CA VAL A 474 7.81 -19.04 27.31
C VAL A 474 6.82 -19.15 28.48
N ALA A 475 6.56 -20.36 28.97
CA ALA A 475 5.65 -20.59 30.09
C ALA A 475 6.20 -20.02 31.40
N GLU A 476 7.48 -20.26 31.70
CA GLU A 476 8.13 -19.90 32.96
C GLU A 476 8.46 -18.40 33.09
N SER A 477 8.78 -17.73 31.98
CA SER A 477 9.48 -16.43 32.04
C SER A 477 8.81 -15.27 31.28
N MET A 478 7.64 -15.47 30.67
CA MET A 478 6.98 -14.44 29.84
C MET A 478 5.63 -13.97 30.39
N THR A 479 5.27 -12.73 30.04
CA THR A 479 3.99 -12.12 30.43
C THR A 479 2.81 -12.81 29.74
N PRO A 480 1.57 -12.71 30.28
CA PRO A 480 0.37 -13.29 29.65
C PRO A 480 0.18 -12.86 28.19
N LEU A 481 0.54 -11.62 27.85
CA LEU A 481 0.48 -11.06 26.49
C LEU A 481 1.52 -11.69 25.56
N GLU A 482 2.77 -11.84 26.02
CA GLU A 482 3.84 -12.50 25.27
C GLU A 482 3.53 -13.97 25.03
N ARG A 483 2.99 -14.66 26.05
CA ARG A 483 2.51 -16.05 25.93
C ARG A 483 1.39 -16.15 24.90
N ALA A 484 0.33 -15.36 25.03
CA ALA A 484 -0.78 -15.35 24.06
C ALA A 484 -0.31 -15.05 22.63
N THR A 485 0.72 -14.23 22.49
CA THR A 485 1.30 -13.84 21.20
C THR A 485 2.17 -14.97 20.59
N PHE A 486 3.00 -15.62 21.40
CA PHE A 486 3.74 -16.83 21.01
C PHE A 486 2.77 -17.95 20.60
N TRP A 487 1.73 -18.21 21.40
CA TRP A 487 0.70 -19.22 21.14
C TRP A 487 -0.15 -18.89 19.91
N GLY A 488 -0.50 -17.62 19.69
CA GLY A 488 -1.20 -17.18 18.49
C GLY A 488 -0.37 -17.36 17.21
N ALA A 489 0.94 -17.11 17.28
CA ALA A 489 1.86 -17.35 16.18
C ALA A 489 2.03 -18.86 15.89
N LEU A 490 2.18 -19.67 16.93
CA LEU A 490 2.28 -21.13 16.83
C LEU A 490 0.98 -21.74 16.29
N GLY A 491 -0.17 -21.33 16.82
CA GLY A 491 -1.49 -21.78 16.36
C GLY A 491 -1.79 -21.38 14.92
N THR A 492 -1.26 -20.25 14.43
CA THR A 492 -1.38 -19.88 13.01
C THR A 492 -0.51 -20.76 12.12
N ARG A 493 0.68 -21.16 12.58
CA ARG A 493 1.52 -22.15 11.88
C ARG A 493 0.86 -23.53 11.88
N MET A 494 0.20 -23.92 12.96
CA MET A 494 -0.51 -25.20 13.08
C MET A 494 -1.79 -25.23 12.23
N ARG A 495 -2.58 -24.16 12.18
CA ARG A 495 -3.72 -24.05 11.26
C ARG A 495 -3.31 -24.10 9.79
N ASN A 496 -2.16 -23.51 9.45
CA ASN A 496 -1.59 -23.62 8.09
C ASN A 496 -1.06 -25.03 7.79
N ALA A 497 -0.70 -25.82 8.81
CA ALA A 497 -0.40 -27.23 8.68
C ALA A 497 -1.69 -28.06 8.48
N ASP A 498 -2.75 -27.79 9.24
CA ASP A 498 -4.04 -28.48 9.15
C ASP A 498 -4.81 -28.20 7.85
N HIS A 499 -4.57 -27.07 7.17
CA HIS A 499 -5.17 -26.72 5.87
C HIS A 499 -4.42 -27.31 4.65
N GLY A 500 -3.81 -28.48 4.80
CA GLY A 500 -3.35 -29.29 3.67
C GLY A 500 -1.96 -28.94 3.11
N ARG A 501 -1.04 -28.45 3.95
CA ARG A 501 0.41 -28.57 3.69
C ARG A 501 1.16 -29.01 4.95
N VAL A 502 0.75 -30.16 5.48
CA VAL A 502 1.71 -31.09 6.09
C VAL A 502 2.05 -32.11 5.01
N VAL A 503 3.25 -31.97 4.44
CA VAL A 503 3.92 -33.16 3.93
C VAL A 503 4.29 -33.94 5.17
N VAL A 504 3.46 -34.93 5.50
CA VAL A 504 3.85 -36.00 6.40
C VAL A 504 5.14 -36.56 5.82
N PHE A 505 6.20 -36.64 6.64
CA PHE A 505 7.30 -37.54 6.34
C PHE A 505 6.75 -38.96 6.36
N ALA A 506 6.14 -39.36 5.24
CA ALA A 506 5.86 -40.75 4.95
C ALA A 506 7.20 -41.38 4.60
N ALA A 507 7.78 -42.03 5.60
CA ALA A 507 8.76 -43.06 5.40
C ALA A 507 8.20 -44.08 4.40
N GLN A 508 8.81 -44.16 3.21
CA GLN A 508 8.67 -45.34 2.37
C GLN A 508 9.79 -45.41 1.33
N ASP A 509 10.95 -45.92 1.75
CA ASP A 509 11.55 -46.98 0.97
C ASP A 509 11.08 -48.29 1.57
N ARG A 510 10.31 -49.06 0.81
CA ARG A 510 9.97 -50.43 1.15
C ARG A 510 10.48 -51.31 0.02
N ARG A 511 11.64 -51.95 0.25
CA ARG A 511 12.00 -53.32 -0.19
C ARG A 511 13.49 -53.57 0.06
N GLU A 512 13.75 -54.31 1.13
CA GLU A 512 14.62 -55.50 1.12
C GLU A 512 14.50 -56.17 2.49
N MET A 513 13.75 -57.26 2.54
CA MET A 513 14.01 -58.46 3.34
C MET A 513 12.91 -59.46 3.00
N VAL A 514 13.38 -60.51 2.34
CA VAL A 514 12.66 -61.68 1.85
C VAL A 514 12.33 -62.60 3.02
N GLY A 515 11.16 -63.24 2.96
CA GLY A 515 10.99 -64.64 3.34
C GLY A 515 10.44 -64.94 4.74
N ALA A 516 9.18 -65.37 4.81
CA ALA A 516 8.78 -66.73 5.21
C ALA A 516 7.28 -66.83 5.57
N GLY A 517 6.55 -67.64 4.78
CA GLY A 517 5.60 -68.65 5.28
C GLY A 517 4.17 -68.25 5.72
N PRO A 518 3.17 -69.17 5.61
CA PRO A 518 1.76 -68.82 5.39
C PRO A 518 0.80 -69.27 6.53
N ALA A 519 -0.38 -68.63 6.64
CA ALA A 519 -1.68 -69.15 7.16
C ALA A 519 -2.59 -67.94 7.52
N ALA A 520 -3.78 -67.71 6.95
CA ALA A 520 -5.07 -68.42 7.02
C ALA A 520 -6.05 -67.73 8.00
N ALA A 521 -7.26 -67.40 7.48
CA ALA A 521 -8.55 -67.20 8.18
C ALA A 521 -8.60 -66.08 9.28
N GLU A 522 -9.69 -65.41 9.67
CA GLU A 522 -11.12 -65.43 9.38
C GLU A 522 -11.73 -64.10 9.92
N LYS A 523 -13.04 -63.92 9.72
CA LYS A 523 -13.85 -62.70 9.95
C LYS A 523 -13.88 -62.20 11.42
N GLY A 524 -13.98 -60.87 11.60
CA GLY A 524 -13.99 -60.14 12.90
C GLY A 524 -15.29 -60.23 13.70
N PRO A 525 -15.72 -59.20 14.48
CA PRO A 525 -15.02 -58.01 14.99
C PRO A 525 -15.13 -57.86 16.53
N GLU A 526 -14.07 -57.48 17.25
CA GLU A 526 -14.15 -56.62 18.46
C GLU A 526 -12.77 -56.36 19.10
N ARG A 527 -12.58 -55.09 19.51
CA ARG A 527 -11.66 -54.52 20.51
C ARG A 527 -10.13 -54.57 20.30
N GLY A 528 -9.55 -53.38 20.37
CA GLY A 528 -8.52 -53.11 21.36
C GLY A 528 -7.07 -53.02 20.86
N ALA A 529 -6.58 -51.78 20.83
CA ALA A 529 -5.26 -51.36 21.29
C ALA A 529 -4.01 -52.07 20.72
N GLU A 530 -3.38 -51.44 19.73
CA GLU A 530 -1.92 -51.20 19.71
C GLU A 530 -1.55 -50.19 18.60
N ARG A 531 -1.96 -48.93 18.80
CA ARG A 531 -1.39 -47.73 18.16
C ARG A 531 -1.34 -46.61 19.19
N SER A 532 -0.38 -46.73 20.10
CA SER A 532 0.06 -45.70 21.03
C SER A 532 1.56 -45.95 21.14
N LEU A 533 2.42 -45.08 20.61
CA LEU A 533 3.12 -44.11 21.45
C LEU A 533 3.78 -43.07 20.52
N MET A 534 3.08 -41.97 20.21
CA MET A 534 3.66 -40.61 20.02
C MET A 534 2.68 -39.57 19.45
N GLN A 535 1.43 -39.93 19.15
CA GLN A 535 0.35 -38.97 18.87
C GLN A 535 -0.47 -38.44 20.08
N PRO A 536 -0.56 -39.09 21.26
CA PRO A 536 -1.54 -38.64 22.25
C PRO A 536 -1.25 -37.28 22.89
N ASN A 537 0.00 -36.87 23.07
CA ASN A 537 0.26 -35.68 23.91
C ASN A 537 0.01 -34.34 23.21
N LEU A 538 -0.02 -34.28 21.87
CA LEU A 538 -0.32 -33.04 21.17
C LEU A 538 -1.81 -32.92 20.84
N GLU A 539 -2.45 -34.02 20.41
CA GLU A 539 -3.90 -34.02 20.14
C GLU A 539 -4.75 -33.98 21.42
N LEU A 540 -4.32 -34.56 22.55
CA LEU A 540 -5.04 -34.47 23.83
C LEU A 540 -4.98 -33.04 24.40
N VAL A 541 -3.85 -32.34 24.24
CA VAL A 541 -3.71 -30.93 24.63
C VAL A 541 -4.51 -30.01 23.70
N ILE A 542 -4.60 -30.33 22.41
CA ILE A 542 -5.36 -29.52 21.44
C ILE A 542 -6.87 -29.74 21.58
N SER A 543 -7.32 -30.98 21.82
CA SER A 543 -8.75 -31.33 21.91
C SER A 543 -9.41 -30.84 23.20
N GLN A 544 -8.71 -30.86 24.34
CA GLN A 544 -9.23 -30.30 25.59
C GLN A 544 -9.44 -28.77 25.51
N PHE A 545 -8.66 -28.06 24.70
CA PHE A 545 -8.78 -26.60 24.54
C PHE A 545 -9.75 -26.18 23.42
N TYR A 546 -10.00 -27.02 22.41
CA TYR A 546 -10.98 -26.74 21.36
C TYR A 546 -12.44 -26.92 21.82
N ALA A 547 -12.69 -27.87 22.73
CA ALA A 547 -14.04 -28.15 23.24
C ALA A 547 -14.59 -27.02 24.13
N ALA A 548 -13.74 -26.37 24.93
CA ALA A 548 -14.15 -25.27 25.80
C ALA A 548 -14.61 -24.00 25.05
N GLY A 549 -14.08 -23.75 23.84
CA GLY A 549 -14.37 -22.53 23.08
C GLY A 549 -15.61 -22.57 22.18
N LEU A 550 -16.15 -23.76 21.88
CA LEU A 550 -17.32 -23.95 20.99
C LEU A 550 -18.65 -24.02 21.76
N GLU A 551 -18.64 -24.50 23.00
CA GLU A 551 -19.81 -24.53 23.89
C GLU A 551 -20.22 -23.13 24.39
N GLU A 552 -19.26 -22.20 24.48
CA GLU A 552 -19.52 -20.81 24.88
C GLU A 552 -20.21 -20.00 23.77
N TRP A 553 -19.91 -20.29 22.50
CA TRP A 553 -20.42 -19.55 21.35
C TRP A 553 -21.90 -19.82 21.04
N SER A 554 -22.39 -21.02 21.35
CA SER A 554 -23.78 -21.42 21.11
C SER A 554 -24.76 -20.91 22.19
N ARG A 555 -24.28 -20.66 23.43
CA ARG A 555 -25.09 -20.03 24.49
C ARG A 555 -25.37 -18.54 24.25
N VAL A 556 -24.47 -17.84 23.57
CA VAL A 556 -24.59 -16.40 23.30
C VAL A 556 -25.70 -16.10 22.27
N GLN A 557 -25.91 -16.95 21.27
CA GLN A 557 -26.95 -16.71 20.26
C GLN A 557 -28.39 -16.89 20.78
N VAL A 558 -28.61 -17.73 21.79
CA VAL A 558 -29.96 -17.97 22.35
C VAL A 558 -30.36 -16.86 23.35
N GLN A 559 -29.40 -16.22 24.03
CA GLN A 559 -29.68 -15.10 24.95
C GLN A 559 -30.01 -13.77 24.24
N ILE A 560 -29.60 -13.59 22.98
CA ILE A 560 -29.83 -12.35 22.21
C ILE A 560 -31.32 -12.20 21.81
N ALA A 561 -32.07 -13.29 21.68
CA ALA A 561 -33.50 -13.24 21.35
C ALA A 561 -34.41 -12.86 22.55
N SER A 562 -33.89 -12.84 23.78
CA SER A 562 -34.71 -12.70 25.00
C SER A 562 -34.54 -11.39 25.78
N VAL A 563 -33.70 -10.44 25.34
CA VAL A 563 -33.53 -9.17 26.10
C VAL A 563 -34.62 -8.17 25.70
N LYS A 564 -35.84 -8.40 26.21
CA LYS A 564 -36.83 -7.34 26.46
C LYS A 564 -36.33 -6.48 27.63
N ALA A 565 -36.41 -5.16 27.45
CA ALA A 565 -36.34 -4.12 28.48
C ALA A 565 -35.11 -4.17 29.41
N VAL A 566 -34.11 -3.34 29.13
CA VAL A 566 -33.09 -3.00 30.14
C VAL A 566 -33.10 -1.48 30.35
N ASN A 567 -33.44 -1.12 31.58
CA ASN A 567 -33.36 0.23 32.14
C ASN A 567 -31.92 0.74 32.07
N ILE A 568 -31.76 2.02 31.70
CA ILE A 568 -30.49 2.66 31.33
C ILE A 568 -29.64 3.11 32.54
N GLU A 569 -30.02 2.82 33.78
CA GLU A 569 -29.39 3.51 34.92
C GLU A 569 -28.22 2.82 35.63
N GLU A 570 -27.83 1.58 35.35
CA GLU A 570 -26.75 0.95 36.14
C GLU A 570 -25.63 0.27 35.33
N VAL A 571 -24.43 0.83 35.54
CA VAL A 571 -23.12 0.16 35.66
C VAL A 571 -22.51 -0.42 34.37
N GLY A 572 -21.57 0.34 33.77
CA GLY A 572 -20.55 -0.22 32.87
C GLY A 572 -19.97 0.72 31.81
N ALA A 573 -20.67 1.81 31.48
CA ALA A 573 -20.20 2.81 30.51
C ALA A 573 -19.16 3.76 31.13
N VAL A 574 -19.41 4.26 32.34
CA VAL A 574 -18.52 5.17 33.08
C VAL A 574 -17.18 4.50 33.42
N GLU A 575 -17.21 3.21 33.75
CA GLU A 575 -16.00 2.46 34.14
C GLU A 575 -15.11 2.10 32.94
N ARG A 576 -15.70 1.88 31.75
CA ARG A 576 -14.98 1.72 30.48
C ARG A 576 -14.44 3.05 29.95
N LEU A 577 -15.20 4.14 30.09
CA LEU A 577 -14.71 5.51 29.82
C LEU A 577 -13.50 5.84 30.69
N GLY A 578 -13.54 5.52 31.99
CA GLY A 578 -12.40 5.68 32.89
C GLY A 578 -11.18 4.85 32.48
N ARG A 579 -11.36 3.66 31.88
CA ARG A 579 -10.23 2.84 31.37
C ARG A 579 -9.60 3.40 30.09
N LEU A 580 -10.39 4.02 29.21
CA LEU A 580 -9.89 4.64 27.96
C LEU A 580 -9.22 5.99 28.20
N CYS A 581 -9.72 6.81 29.14
CA CYS A 581 -9.01 8.01 29.60
C CYS A 581 -7.65 7.66 30.21
N ARG A 582 -7.58 6.61 31.04
CA ARG A 582 -6.33 6.08 31.60
C ARG A 582 -5.36 5.49 30.57
N ALA A 583 -5.87 5.04 29.42
CA ALA A 583 -5.04 4.56 28.31
C ALA A 583 -4.50 5.71 27.45
N ALA A 584 -5.23 6.84 27.37
CA ALA A 584 -4.75 8.07 26.76
C ALA A 584 -3.69 8.78 27.64
N GLU A 585 -3.83 8.73 28.96
CA GLU A 585 -2.81 9.18 29.94
C GLU A 585 -1.49 8.42 29.82
N ALA A 586 -1.51 7.15 29.38
CA ALA A 586 -0.32 6.32 29.26
C ALA A 586 0.48 6.56 27.96
N ALA A 587 -0.02 7.40 27.03
CA ALA A 587 0.56 7.60 25.70
C ALA A 587 1.41 8.86 25.53
N ASP A 588 1.60 9.70 26.57
CA ASP A 588 2.43 10.90 26.48
C ASP A 588 3.29 11.11 27.74
N HIS A 589 4.57 10.74 27.66
CA HIS A 589 5.56 11.01 28.70
C HIS A 589 5.99 12.48 28.63
N ASN A 590 5.14 13.38 29.11
CA ASN A 590 5.53 14.68 29.71
C ASN A 590 4.38 15.47 30.38
N LEU A 591 3.23 14.84 30.67
CA LEU A 591 2.18 15.44 31.48
C LEU A 591 1.82 14.49 32.63
N GLU A 592 2.35 14.78 33.82
CA GLU A 592 1.92 14.11 35.04
C GLU A 592 0.47 14.47 35.33
N TRP A 593 -0.44 13.52 35.12
CA TRP A 593 -1.77 13.55 35.72
C TRP A 593 -1.80 12.49 36.81
N SER A 594 -1.52 12.92 38.04
CA SER A 594 -1.56 12.06 39.22
C SER A 594 -3.01 11.73 39.57
N ARG A 595 -3.29 10.46 39.85
CA ARG A 595 -4.60 9.96 40.30
C ARG A 595 -4.93 10.48 41.70
N GLY A 596 -5.56 11.63 41.73
CA GLY A 596 -6.23 12.24 42.86
C GLY A 596 -7.02 13.41 42.27
N ASP A 597 -8.33 13.41 42.50
CA ASP A 597 -9.30 14.38 41.99
C ASP A 597 -9.67 14.22 40.51
N ALA A 598 -10.98 14.01 40.26
CA ALA A 598 -11.55 14.42 38.99
C ALA A 598 -11.39 15.95 38.94
N ALA A 599 -10.28 16.40 38.39
CA ALA A 599 -10.06 17.79 38.02
C ALA A 599 -11.33 18.23 37.27
N SER A 600 -11.99 19.25 37.79
CA SER A 600 -13.30 19.75 37.40
C SER A 600 -13.46 19.90 35.87
N ALA A 601 -14.69 19.97 35.34
CA ALA A 601 -14.92 20.31 33.93
C ALA A 601 -14.16 21.59 33.50
N GLU A 602 -13.88 22.45 34.47
CA GLU A 602 -13.02 23.62 34.37
C GLU A 602 -11.58 23.28 33.96
N ASP A 603 -10.97 22.24 34.54
CA ASP A 603 -9.59 21.83 34.28
C ASP A 603 -9.43 21.26 32.86
N PHE A 604 -10.43 20.50 32.38
CA PHE A 604 -10.45 20.04 31.00
C PHE A 604 -10.57 21.21 30.01
N ALA A 605 -11.44 22.17 30.32
CA ALA A 605 -11.60 23.39 29.54
C ALA A 605 -10.30 24.25 29.53
N ARG A 606 -9.61 24.38 30.67
CA ARG A 606 -8.31 25.05 30.77
C ARG A 606 -7.25 24.33 29.94
N LYS A 607 -7.23 23.00 29.94
CA LYS A 607 -6.30 22.22 29.10
C LYS A 607 -6.60 22.38 27.61
N ALA A 608 -7.86 22.39 27.22
CA ALA A 608 -8.27 22.66 25.84
C ALA A 608 -7.79 24.04 25.37
N LEU A 609 -7.88 25.07 26.22
CA LEU A 609 -7.35 26.40 25.93
C LEU A 609 -5.82 26.43 25.80
N GLU A 610 -5.09 25.68 26.62
CA GLU A 610 -3.63 25.57 26.52
C GLU A 610 -3.20 24.97 25.18
N VAL A 611 -3.86 23.87 24.77
CA VAL A 611 -3.60 23.20 23.48
C VAL A 611 -3.95 24.12 22.31
N ALA A 612 -5.15 24.71 22.32
CA ALA A 612 -5.57 25.64 21.26
C ALA A 612 -4.66 26.87 21.19
N GLY A 613 -4.24 27.41 22.33
CA GLY A 613 -3.29 28.52 22.42
C GLY A 613 -1.93 28.18 21.80
N THR A 614 -1.45 26.95 21.97
CA THR A 614 -0.20 26.47 21.35
C THR A 614 -0.33 26.40 19.82
N CYS A 615 -1.47 25.91 19.32
CA CYS A 615 -1.76 25.92 17.88
C CYS A 615 -1.85 27.34 17.32
N LEU A 616 -2.49 28.27 18.05
CA LEU A 616 -2.65 29.67 17.65
C LEU A 616 -1.34 30.50 17.62
N LYS A 617 -0.27 30.01 18.27
CA LYS A 617 1.07 30.62 18.20
C LYS A 617 1.81 30.29 16.90
N GLN A 618 1.39 29.24 16.19
CA GLN A 618 1.99 28.88 14.90
C GLN A 618 1.58 29.89 13.84
N LYS A 619 2.47 30.15 12.87
CA LYS A 619 2.20 31.11 11.79
C LYS A 619 0.98 30.61 10.99
N PRO A 620 -0.11 31.40 10.89
CA PRO A 620 -1.31 30.98 10.19
C PRO A 620 -0.97 30.67 8.73
N ARG A 621 -1.40 29.50 8.27
CA ARG A 621 -1.26 29.11 6.87
C ARG A 621 -2.32 29.87 6.07
N SER A 622 -1.87 30.58 5.03
CA SER A 622 -2.71 31.50 4.25
C SER A 622 -3.86 30.86 3.46
N HIS A 623 -3.98 29.52 3.48
CA HIS A 623 -4.96 28.73 2.73
C HIS A 623 -5.89 27.90 3.65
N GLU A 624 -5.90 28.17 4.96
CA GLU A 624 -6.66 27.40 5.93
C GLU A 624 -7.65 28.32 6.68
N VAL A 625 -8.89 28.41 6.18
CA VAL A 625 -9.94 29.32 6.72
C VAL A 625 -11.12 28.62 7.38
N SER A 626 -11.18 27.29 7.35
CA SER A 626 -12.31 26.51 7.88
C SER A 626 -12.21 26.21 9.38
N PHE A 627 -13.32 25.75 9.95
CA PHE A 627 -13.36 25.18 11.30
C PHE A 627 -12.51 23.91 11.45
N PHE A 628 -12.55 22.99 10.47
CA PHE A 628 -11.89 21.68 10.61
C PHE A 628 -10.38 21.71 10.41
N CYS A 629 -9.91 22.52 9.47
CA CYS A 629 -8.52 22.45 9.00
C CYS A 629 -7.80 23.80 9.08
N GLY A 630 -8.34 24.77 9.81
CA GLY A 630 -7.75 26.10 9.89
C GLY A 630 -7.83 26.81 11.24
N THR A 631 -7.15 27.94 11.30
CA THR A 631 -7.05 28.81 12.48
C THR A 631 -8.42 29.19 13.06
N PRO A 632 -9.46 29.45 12.25
CA PRO A 632 -10.80 29.74 12.75
C PRO A 632 -11.40 28.65 13.66
N GLY A 633 -11.05 27.37 13.46
CA GLY A 633 -11.46 26.28 14.36
C GLY A 633 -10.93 26.46 15.78
N PHE A 634 -9.63 26.69 15.92
CA PHE A 634 -9.00 26.92 17.22
C PHE A 634 -9.52 28.20 17.89
N LEU A 635 -9.77 29.26 17.13
CA LEU A 635 -10.36 30.50 17.65
C LEU A 635 -11.79 30.28 18.15
N ALA A 636 -12.61 29.55 17.39
CA ALA A 636 -13.98 29.24 17.78
C ALA A 636 -14.03 28.38 19.05
N ILE A 637 -13.24 27.30 19.11
CA ILE A 637 -13.14 26.44 20.30
C ILE A 637 -12.65 27.25 21.51
N SER A 638 -11.61 28.06 21.35
CA SER A 638 -11.09 28.89 22.45
C SER A 638 -12.12 29.89 22.94
N CYS A 639 -12.86 30.54 22.03
CA CYS A 639 -13.92 31.49 22.36
C CYS A 639 -15.02 30.83 23.21
N VAL A 640 -15.57 29.70 22.74
CA VAL A 640 -16.63 28.98 23.45
C VAL A 640 -16.14 28.44 24.79
N THR A 641 -14.89 27.98 24.85
CA THR A 641 -14.30 27.45 26.09
C THR A 641 -14.09 28.56 27.12
N CYS A 642 -13.56 29.73 26.73
CA CYS A 642 -13.48 30.90 27.60
C CYS A 642 -14.87 31.34 28.10
N HIS A 643 -15.88 31.35 27.23
CA HIS A 643 -17.25 31.67 27.63
C HIS A 643 -17.79 30.69 28.69
N ALA A 644 -17.59 29.39 28.48
CA ALA A 644 -18.00 28.36 29.43
C ALA A 644 -17.28 28.47 30.79
N LEU A 645 -16.04 28.98 30.80
CA LEU A 645 -15.25 29.25 32.00
C LEU A 645 -15.56 30.60 32.68
N GLY A 646 -16.42 31.43 32.10
CA GLY A 646 -16.67 32.79 32.59
C GLY A 646 -15.54 33.79 32.31
N ASP A 647 -14.56 33.45 31.46
CA ASP A 647 -13.49 34.35 31.01
C ASP A 647 -13.97 35.24 29.86
N SER A 648 -14.69 36.31 30.22
CA SER A 648 -15.22 37.28 29.26
C SER A 648 -14.14 37.97 28.42
N ALA A 649 -12.95 38.22 29.00
CA ALA A 649 -11.87 38.91 28.32
C ALA A 649 -11.23 38.03 27.24
N GLY A 650 -10.91 36.77 27.58
CA GLY A 650 -10.41 35.79 26.61
C GLY A 650 -11.43 35.47 25.52
N CYS A 651 -12.71 35.30 25.91
CA CYS A 651 -13.81 35.07 24.97
C CYS A 651 -13.89 36.19 23.92
N LEU A 652 -13.95 37.46 24.35
CA LEU A 652 -14.00 38.61 23.44
C LEU A 652 -12.74 38.74 22.58
N GLY A 653 -11.56 38.43 23.13
CA GLY A 653 -10.30 38.45 22.39
C GLY A 653 -10.28 37.44 21.24
N HIS A 654 -10.70 36.19 21.49
CA HIS A 654 -10.80 35.16 20.47
C HIS A 654 -11.92 35.44 19.46
N LEU A 655 -13.05 35.98 19.91
CA LEU A 655 -14.18 36.36 19.05
C LEU A 655 -13.78 37.45 18.04
N ARG A 656 -13.13 38.53 18.50
CA ARG A 656 -12.65 39.61 17.60
C ARG A 656 -11.72 39.06 16.52
N ARG A 657 -10.74 38.25 16.92
CA ARG A 657 -9.83 37.59 15.99
C ARG A 657 -10.60 36.72 15.00
N LEU A 658 -11.58 35.93 15.44
CA LEU A 658 -12.38 35.10 14.55
C LEU A 658 -13.15 35.94 13.50
N LEU A 659 -13.70 37.09 13.89
CA LEU A 659 -14.42 38.00 12.98
C LEU A 659 -13.47 38.66 11.95
N GLU A 660 -12.23 38.98 12.33
CA GLU A 660 -11.20 39.53 11.43
C GLU A 660 -10.84 38.58 10.27
N TRP A 661 -11.03 37.26 10.44
CA TRP A 661 -10.80 36.27 9.38
C TRP A 661 -11.82 36.35 8.24
N SER A 662 -12.92 37.09 8.38
CA SER A 662 -13.96 37.19 7.37
C SER A 662 -13.42 37.68 6.02
N GLY A 663 -12.50 38.65 6.01
CA GLY A 663 -11.83 39.11 4.78
C GLY A 663 -11.05 38.00 4.08
N ALA A 664 -10.28 37.20 4.83
CA ALA A 664 -9.55 36.06 4.29
C ALA A 664 -10.50 34.98 3.75
N ALA A 665 -11.60 34.70 4.45
CA ALA A 665 -12.62 33.75 4.03
C ALA A 665 -13.32 34.19 2.73
N VAL A 666 -13.73 35.47 2.62
CA VAL A 666 -14.36 36.02 1.41
C VAL A 666 -13.48 35.85 0.18
N HIS A 667 -12.16 35.91 0.30
CA HIS A 667 -11.22 35.77 -0.82
C HIS A 667 -10.65 34.36 -1.02
N HIS A 668 -11.05 33.38 -0.21
CA HIS A 668 -10.52 32.03 -0.27
C HIS A 668 -10.82 31.28 -1.59
N PRO A 669 -9.97 30.41 -2.14
CA PRO A 669 -10.30 29.70 -3.40
C PRO A 669 -11.35 28.59 -3.25
N GLU A 670 -11.43 27.97 -2.07
CA GLU A 670 -12.32 26.83 -1.78
C GLU A 670 -13.60 27.26 -1.04
N ASP A 671 -14.70 26.54 -1.31
CA ASP A 671 -16.04 26.87 -0.83
C ASP A 671 -16.60 25.86 0.18
N GLU A 672 -16.10 24.63 0.18
CA GLU A 672 -16.68 23.52 0.93
C GLU A 672 -16.39 23.55 2.45
N LEU A 673 -16.85 22.53 3.17
CA LEU A 673 -16.93 22.56 4.63
C LEU A 673 -15.57 22.30 5.29
N LEU A 674 -14.70 21.45 4.72
CA LEU A 674 -13.46 21.04 5.41
C LEU A 674 -12.34 22.08 5.29
N PHE A 675 -12.26 22.83 4.19
CA PHE A 675 -11.19 23.77 3.88
C PHE A 675 -11.69 25.16 3.49
N GLY A 676 -12.93 25.25 3.02
CA GLY A 676 -13.47 26.45 2.38
C GLY A 676 -14.32 27.37 3.26
N ARG A 677 -15.00 28.29 2.57
CA ARG A 677 -15.91 29.30 3.13
C ARG A 677 -17.03 28.71 3.99
N ALA A 678 -17.62 27.59 3.59
CA ALA A 678 -18.69 26.97 4.36
C ALA A 678 -18.18 26.52 5.74
N GLY A 679 -16.94 26.00 5.82
CA GLY A 679 -16.30 25.67 7.08
C GLY A 679 -16.06 26.88 7.99
N TYR A 680 -15.79 28.05 7.42
CA TYR A 680 -15.68 29.30 8.17
C TYR A 680 -17.05 29.77 8.68
N LEU A 681 -18.11 29.67 7.87
CA LEU A 681 -19.48 29.97 8.29
C LEU A 681 -19.89 29.11 9.48
N TYR A 682 -19.59 27.80 9.45
CA TYR A 682 -19.85 26.93 10.58
C TYR A 682 -19.19 27.46 11.87
N ALA A 683 -17.92 27.87 11.81
CA ALA A 683 -17.21 28.42 12.97
C ALA A 683 -17.94 29.64 13.57
N LEU A 684 -18.36 30.58 12.72
CA LEU A 684 -19.08 31.78 13.16
C LEU A 684 -20.47 31.45 13.73
N LEU A 685 -21.23 30.61 13.05
CA LEU A 685 -22.57 30.21 13.48
C LEU A 685 -22.54 29.42 14.80
N TRP A 686 -21.55 28.54 14.96
CA TRP A 686 -21.36 27.77 16.18
C TRP A 686 -21.02 28.67 17.38
N VAL A 687 -20.10 29.62 17.21
CA VAL A 687 -19.78 30.61 18.25
C VAL A 687 -20.99 31.48 18.57
N ARG A 688 -21.70 32.00 17.55
CA ARG A 688 -22.92 32.79 17.71
C ARG A 688 -23.96 32.05 18.56
N ARG A 689 -24.15 30.74 18.32
CA ARG A 689 -25.10 29.91 19.06
C ARG A 689 -24.66 29.65 20.51
N ARG A 690 -23.36 29.46 20.74
CA ARG A 690 -22.82 29.06 22.05
C ARG A 690 -22.54 30.25 22.99
N VAL A 691 -22.17 31.39 22.44
CA VAL A 691 -21.79 32.59 23.21
C VAL A 691 -22.93 33.62 23.29
N GLY A 692 -23.87 33.58 22.33
CA GLY A 692 -24.96 34.56 22.22
C GLY A 692 -24.80 35.44 20.99
N ALA A 693 -25.92 35.81 20.36
CA ALA A 693 -25.94 36.60 19.13
C ALA A 693 -25.62 38.09 19.38
N GLU A 694 -25.81 38.55 20.60
CA GLU A 694 -25.54 39.88 21.12
C GLU A 694 -24.07 40.12 21.46
N ALA A 695 -23.24 39.07 21.50
CA ALA A 695 -21.84 39.17 21.88
C ALA A 695 -20.97 39.95 20.88
N ALA A 696 -21.36 39.98 19.60
CA ALA A 696 -20.72 40.76 18.54
C ALA A 696 -21.62 40.90 17.31
N ASP A 697 -21.21 41.73 16.33
CA ASP A 697 -21.84 41.75 15.02
C ASP A 697 -21.42 40.52 14.19
N PHE A 698 -22.21 39.45 14.28
CA PHE A 698 -22.08 38.28 13.43
C PHE A 698 -22.73 38.48 12.05
N ALA A 699 -23.70 39.38 11.92
CA ALA A 699 -24.53 39.49 10.72
C ALA A 699 -23.70 39.96 9.52
N THR A 700 -22.81 40.93 9.72
CA THR A 700 -21.93 41.44 8.67
C THR A 700 -21.01 40.36 8.07
N PRO A 701 -20.17 39.64 8.84
CA PRO A 701 -19.30 38.61 8.28
C PRO A 701 -20.06 37.39 7.76
N LEU A 702 -21.16 36.98 8.40
CA LEU A 702 -22.00 35.88 7.91
C LEU A 702 -22.59 36.21 6.53
N ARG A 703 -23.19 37.39 6.38
CA ARG A 703 -23.75 37.85 5.09
C ARG A 703 -22.67 37.91 4.01
N ALA A 704 -21.52 38.52 4.31
CA ALA A 704 -20.46 38.70 3.33
C ALA A 704 -19.93 37.36 2.78
N VAL A 705 -19.71 36.37 3.65
CA VAL A 705 -19.22 35.05 3.24
C VAL A 705 -20.31 34.22 2.56
N ALA A 706 -21.55 34.28 3.06
CA ALA A 706 -22.68 33.54 2.48
C ALA A 706 -23.05 34.04 1.07
N GLU A 707 -23.11 35.35 0.85
CA GLU A 707 -23.34 35.90 -0.50
C GLU A 707 -22.21 35.55 -1.45
N ARG A 708 -20.96 35.51 -0.97
CA ARG A 708 -19.82 35.09 -1.79
C ARG A 708 -19.89 33.62 -2.19
N LEU A 709 -20.40 32.74 -1.33
CA LEU A 709 -20.67 31.35 -1.67
C LEU A 709 -21.71 31.22 -2.78
N VAL A 710 -22.78 32.01 -2.74
CA VAL A 710 -23.80 32.02 -3.80
C VAL A 710 -23.23 32.56 -5.10
N GLU A 711 -22.48 33.66 -5.07
CA GLU A 711 -21.84 34.27 -6.24
C GLU A 711 -20.89 33.28 -6.95
N THR A 712 -20.01 32.64 -6.18
CA THR A 712 -19.06 31.65 -6.72
C THR A 712 -19.75 30.40 -7.25
N GLY A 713 -20.82 29.95 -6.57
CA GLY A 713 -21.65 28.82 -6.98
C GLY A 713 -22.36 29.07 -8.30
N ARG A 714 -22.96 30.27 -8.45
CA ARG A 714 -23.63 30.70 -9.68
C ARG A 714 -22.64 30.81 -10.83
N ALA A 715 -21.51 31.48 -10.61
CA ALA A 715 -20.49 31.69 -11.64
C ALA A 715 -19.86 30.39 -12.15
N ARG A 716 -19.83 29.33 -11.33
CA ARG A 716 -19.39 27.98 -11.72
C ARG A 716 -20.49 27.22 -12.44
N ALA A 717 -21.73 27.31 -11.98
CA ALA A 717 -22.89 26.70 -12.62
C ALA A 717 -23.10 27.20 -14.05
N GLU A 718 -23.18 28.52 -14.27
CA GLU A 718 -23.43 29.15 -15.59
C GLU A 718 -22.42 28.74 -16.66
N LYS A 719 -21.20 28.34 -16.26
CA LYS A 719 -20.14 27.93 -17.19
C LYS A 719 -20.27 26.51 -17.69
N SER A 720 -20.89 25.61 -16.92
CA SER A 720 -20.66 24.17 -17.12
C SER A 720 -21.78 23.23 -16.67
N TYR A 721 -22.83 23.70 -15.98
CA TYR A 721 -23.83 22.83 -15.36
C TYR A 721 -25.26 23.35 -15.54
N ASP A 722 -26.20 22.43 -15.74
CA ASP A 722 -27.65 22.70 -15.64
C ASP A 722 -28.10 22.69 -14.16
N TRP A 723 -27.55 23.61 -13.38
CA TRP A 723 -27.82 23.79 -11.95
C TRP A 723 -27.92 25.29 -11.64
N PRO A 724 -28.73 25.72 -10.65
CA PRO A 724 -28.74 27.12 -10.23
C PRO A 724 -27.43 27.52 -9.55
N LEU A 725 -26.92 26.65 -8.66
CA LEU A 725 -25.62 26.79 -8.01
C LEU A 725 -24.84 25.47 -8.10
N MET A 726 -23.52 25.56 -8.31
CA MET A 726 -22.63 24.40 -8.31
C MET A 726 -21.23 24.80 -7.85
N TRP A 727 -20.57 23.96 -7.07
CA TRP A 727 -19.22 24.20 -6.57
C TRP A 727 -18.29 23.05 -6.94
N HIS A 728 -17.00 23.34 -7.00
CA HIS A 728 -15.96 22.34 -7.14
C HIS A 728 -15.10 22.31 -5.90
N CYS A 729 -14.70 21.09 -5.52
CA CYS A 729 -13.55 20.84 -4.65
C CYS A 729 -12.59 19.95 -5.44
N PHE A 730 -11.29 20.27 -5.42
CA PHE A 730 -10.27 19.57 -6.23
C PHE A 730 -10.63 19.42 -7.73
N LYS A 731 -11.35 20.40 -8.28
CA LYS A 731 -11.87 20.46 -9.68
C LYS A 731 -13.04 19.53 -10.01
N GLU A 732 -13.63 18.85 -9.03
CA GLU A 732 -14.76 17.94 -9.23
C GLU A 732 -16.05 18.48 -8.56
N PRO A 733 -17.24 18.31 -9.18
CA PRO A 733 -18.52 18.74 -8.62
C PRO A 733 -19.06 17.74 -7.58
N TYR A 734 -18.48 17.75 -6.38
CA TYR A 734 -18.90 16.89 -5.26
C TYR A 734 -20.31 17.26 -4.76
N ILE A 735 -21.05 16.24 -4.32
CA ILE A 735 -22.42 16.42 -3.80
C ILE A 735 -22.50 16.34 -2.26
N GLY A 736 -21.71 15.46 -1.62
CA GLY A 736 -21.83 15.15 -0.18
C GLY A 736 -21.50 16.29 0.80
N ALA A 737 -21.64 16.03 2.11
CA ALA A 737 -21.60 17.07 3.15
C ALA A 737 -20.20 17.67 3.39
N ALA A 738 -19.13 16.89 3.22
CA ALA A 738 -17.78 17.37 3.48
C ALA A 738 -17.28 18.34 2.39
N HIS A 739 -17.35 17.90 1.13
CA HIS A 739 -16.69 18.56 0.01
C HIS A 739 -17.65 19.18 -1.02
N GLY A 740 -18.95 19.05 -0.82
CA GLY A 740 -19.94 19.21 -1.87
C GLY A 740 -21.14 20.08 -1.54
N VAL A 741 -22.11 20.04 -2.46
CA VAL A 741 -23.34 20.83 -2.46
C VAL A 741 -24.11 20.71 -1.15
N VAL A 742 -24.23 19.51 -0.57
CA VAL A 742 -24.96 19.27 0.68
C VAL A 742 -24.38 20.12 1.80
N GLY A 743 -23.05 20.14 1.92
CA GLY A 743 -22.32 20.88 2.94
C GLY A 743 -22.59 22.38 2.88
N ILE A 744 -22.47 22.91 1.68
CA ILE A 744 -22.60 24.34 1.39
C ILE A 744 -24.05 24.80 1.56
N LEU A 745 -25.02 24.03 1.06
CA LEU A 745 -26.43 24.35 1.21
C LEU A 745 -26.86 24.41 2.68
N ALA A 746 -26.38 23.50 3.53
CA ALA A 746 -26.71 23.54 4.96
C ALA A 746 -26.24 24.86 5.61
N MET A 747 -25.01 25.29 5.31
CA MET A 747 -24.48 26.56 5.84
C MET A 747 -25.22 27.78 5.27
N LEU A 748 -25.62 27.74 4.00
CA LEU A 748 -26.44 28.81 3.39
C LEU A 748 -27.83 28.88 4.00
N LEU A 749 -28.46 27.75 4.33
CA LEU A 749 -29.76 27.69 5.00
C LEU A 749 -29.70 28.26 6.42
N HIS A 750 -28.63 28.03 7.17
CA HIS A 750 -28.42 28.70 8.46
C HIS A 750 -28.22 30.22 8.34
N CYS A 751 -27.88 30.71 7.15
CA CYS A 751 -27.73 32.14 6.84
C CYS A 751 -28.88 32.68 5.98
N TYR A 752 -29.98 31.93 5.81
CA TYR A 752 -30.98 32.20 4.78
C TYR A 752 -31.58 33.61 4.88
N ASP A 753 -31.93 34.05 6.09
CA ASP A 753 -32.50 35.38 6.35
C ASP A 753 -31.52 36.54 6.10
N LEU A 754 -30.22 36.24 6.01
CA LEU A 754 -29.18 37.23 5.72
C LEU A 754 -28.89 37.36 4.23
N LEU A 755 -29.34 36.40 3.41
CA LEU A 755 -29.17 36.38 1.96
C LEU A 755 -30.17 37.33 1.28
N SER A 756 -29.77 37.87 0.13
CA SER A 756 -30.66 38.59 -0.78
C SER A 756 -31.73 37.67 -1.35
N ALA A 757 -32.88 38.24 -1.74
CA ALA A 757 -34.01 37.49 -2.29
C ALA A 757 -33.62 36.65 -3.53
N SER A 758 -32.72 37.14 -4.38
CA SER A 758 -32.20 36.38 -5.52
C SER A 758 -31.34 35.20 -5.09
N SER A 759 -30.48 35.40 -4.08
CA SER A 759 -29.66 34.32 -3.51
C SER A 759 -30.53 33.25 -2.83
N GLN A 760 -31.58 33.66 -2.12
CA GLN A 760 -32.57 32.76 -1.51
C GLN A 760 -33.28 31.87 -2.55
N GLN A 761 -33.69 32.44 -3.69
CA GLN A 761 -34.30 31.68 -4.79
C GLN A 761 -33.32 30.66 -5.40
N LEU A 762 -32.06 31.03 -5.58
CA LEU A 762 -31.03 30.14 -6.10
C LEU A 762 -30.73 28.98 -5.15
N VAL A 763 -30.72 29.23 -3.83
CA VAL A 763 -30.57 28.18 -2.81
C VAL A 763 -31.73 27.18 -2.88
N GLY A 764 -32.99 27.68 -2.92
CA GLY A 764 -34.18 26.82 -3.05
C GLY A 764 -34.15 25.97 -4.33
N ALA A 765 -33.89 26.60 -5.49
CA ALA A 765 -33.84 25.87 -6.75
C ALA A 765 -32.68 24.85 -6.82
N THR A 766 -31.57 25.11 -6.12
CA THR A 766 -30.45 24.15 -6.01
C THR A 766 -30.83 22.95 -5.14
N LEU A 767 -31.61 23.17 -4.08
CA LEU A 767 -32.17 22.10 -3.25
C LEU A 767 -33.12 21.20 -4.06
N ASP A 768 -33.99 21.77 -4.90
CA ASP A 768 -34.87 21.01 -5.79
C ASP A 768 -34.07 20.14 -6.78
N LYS A 769 -33.01 20.71 -7.35
CA LYS A 769 -32.08 19.93 -8.20
C LYS A 769 -31.41 18.80 -7.41
N LEU A 770 -31.00 19.03 -6.17
CA LEU A 770 -30.45 17.99 -5.31
C LEU A 770 -31.45 16.86 -5.03
N LEU A 771 -32.72 17.18 -4.78
CA LEU A 771 -33.78 16.18 -4.62
C LEU A 771 -33.95 15.31 -5.87
N SER A 772 -33.81 15.93 -7.06
CA SER A 772 -34.02 15.25 -8.35
C SER A 772 -32.91 14.27 -8.76
N ILE A 773 -31.67 14.45 -8.27
CA ILE A 773 -30.53 13.60 -8.65
C ILE A 773 -30.30 12.41 -7.73
N ARG A 774 -31.10 12.27 -6.67
CA ARG A 774 -31.02 11.12 -5.77
C ARG A 774 -31.27 9.84 -6.55
N TYR A 775 -30.56 8.77 -6.17
CA TYR A 775 -30.85 7.44 -6.70
C TYR A 775 -32.24 6.98 -6.24
N SER A 776 -32.80 5.97 -6.91
CA SER A 776 -34.06 5.36 -6.51
C SER A 776 -34.04 4.78 -5.08
N SER A 777 -32.86 4.53 -4.53
CA SER A 777 -32.68 4.13 -3.14
C SER A 777 -32.88 5.25 -2.11
N GLY A 778 -32.81 6.52 -2.53
CA GLY A 778 -32.75 7.70 -1.66
C GLY A 778 -31.32 8.21 -1.37
N ASN A 779 -30.27 7.51 -1.83
CA ASN A 779 -28.87 7.95 -1.70
C ASN A 779 -28.49 8.99 -2.77
N VAL A 780 -27.30 9.60 -2.67
CA VAL A 780 -26.76 10.57 -3.64
C VAL A 780 -25.42 10.12 -4.24
N PRO A 781 -25.09 10.56 -5.46
CA PRO A 781 -23.77 10.32 -6.05
C PRO A 781 -22.66 11.04 -5.28
N ILE A 782 -21.42 10.56 -5.37
CA ILE A 782 -20.25 11.22 -4.77
C ILE A 782 -19.97 12.55 -5.48
N VAL A 783 -19.94 12.47 -6.81
CA VAL A 783 -19.70 13.57 -7.76
C VAL A 783 -20.85 13.57 -8.77
N LEU A 784 -21.27 14.75 -9.21
CA LEU A 784 -22.36 14.90 -10.18
C LEU A 784 -22.11 14.01 -11.42
N GLY A 785 -23.10 13.17 -11.75
CA GLY A 785 -23.05 12.27 -12.91
C GLY A 785 -22.51 10.87 -12.63
N ASP A 786 -22.02 10.57 -11.41
CA ASP A 786 -21.64 9.20 -11.05
C ASP A 786 -22.89 8.29 -11.01
N ARG A 787 -22.76 7.09 -11.56
CA ARG A 787 -23.83 6.07 -11.58
C ARG A 787 -23.65 5.00 -10.49
N ARG A 788 -22.52 5.02 -9.78
CA ARG A 788 -22.18 4.00 -8.79
C ARG A 788 -22.62 4.41 -7.39
N GLU A 789 -23.53 3.65 -6.85
CA GLU A 789 -24.06 3.86 -5.51
C GLU A 789 -23.25 3.09 -4.45
N GLU A 790 -22.00 3.51 -4.20
CA GLU A 790 -21.08 2.77 -3.34
C GLU A 790 -21.02 3.27 -1.88
N HIS A 791 -21.17 4.58 -1.65
CA HIS A 791 -20.84 5.21 -0.37
C HIS A 791 -22.08 5.54 0.46
N VAL A 792 -22.03 5.20 1.75
CA VAL A 792 -23.03 5.56 2.77
C VAL A 792 -22.27 6.15 3.95
N HIS A 793 -21.72 7.34 3.72
CA HIS A 793 -20.90 8.09 4.67
C HIS A 793 -21.47 9.50 4.86
N TRP A 794 -21.07 10.18 5.94
CA TRP A 794 -21.36 11.60 6.11
C TRP A 794 -20.69 12.44 5.01
N CYS A 795 -19.41 12.17 4.71
CA CYS A 795 -18.70 12.95 3.69
C CYS A 795 -19.27 12.78 2.28
N HIS A 796 -19.72 11.56 1.94
CA HIS A 796 -20.27 11.21 0.63
C HIS A 796 -21.37 10.15 0.78
N GLY A 797 -22.61 10.53 0.47
CA GLY A 797 -23.77 9.65 0.46
C GLY A 797 -24.87 10.08 1.43
N ALA A 798 -25.71 9.12 1.79
CA ALA A 798 -26.99 9.35 2.45
C ALA A 798 -26.86 9.95 3.85
N SER A 799 -25.80 9.65 4.61
CA SER A 799 -25.75 9.98 6.04
C SER A 799 -25.76 11.47 6.35
N GLY A 800 -25.27 12.31 5.43
CA GLY A 800 -25.31 13.77 5.56
C GLY A 800 -26.64 14.42 5.14
N LEU A 801 -27.52 13.68 4.44
CA LEU A 801 -28.73 14.25 3.83
C LEU A 801 -29.83 14.60 4.85
N PRO A 802 -30.12 13.79 5.89
CA PRO A 802 -31.23 14.10 6.78
C PRO A 802 -31.06 15.41 7.51
N ALA A 803 -29.87 15.72 8.02
CA ALA A 803 -29.58 17.02 8.63
C ALA A 803 -29.90 18.20 7.69
N LEU A 804 -29.48 18.10 6.41
CA LEU A 804 -29.77 19.13 5.40
C LEU A 804 -31.27 19.25 5.12
N PHE A 805 -31.95 18.15 4.80
CA PHE A 805 -33.36 18.20 4.39
C PHE A 805 -34.29 18.59 5.53
N LEU A 806 -34.00 18.17 6.77
CA LEU A 806 -34.75 18.60 7.95
C LEU A 806 -34.53 20.09 8.24
N LEU A 807 -33.30 20.59 8.09
CA LEU A 807 -33.02 22.03 8.17
C LEU A 807 -33.77 22.80 7.07
N ALA A 808 -33.74 22.30 5.84
CA ALA A 808 -34.46 22.94 4.74
C ALA A 808 -35.97 22.95 4.96
N ALA A 809 -36.56 21.85 5.47
CA ALA A 809 -37.96 21.77 5.81
C ALA A 809 -38.36 22.78 6.90
N MET A 810 -37.44 23.06 7.84
CA MET A 810 -37.63 24.05 8.88
C MET A 810 -37.54 25.49 8.37
N VAL A 811 -36.58 25.77 7.47
CA VAL A 811 -36.29 27.12 6.98
C VAL A 811 -37.21 27.54 5.83
N LEU A 812 -37.46 26.64 4.87
CA LEU A 812 -38.23 26.92 3.65
C LEU A 812 -39.70 26.50 3.77
N GLY A 813 -40.04 25.72 4.79
CA GLY A 813 -41.31 25.00 4.88
C GLY A 813 -41.31 23.71 4.06
N ASP A 814 -42.20 22.79 4.40
CA ASP A 814 -42.32 21.47 3.75
C ASP A 814 -43.79 21.06 3.64
N ALA A 815 -44.58 21.88 2.94
CA ALA A 815 -46.04 21.73 2.88
C ALA A 815 -46.48 20.40 2.24
N ASP A 816 -45.72 19.90 1.27
CA ASP A 816 -45.99 18.61 0.61
C ASP A 816 -45.29 17.42 1.30
N GLY A 817 -44.48 17.68 2.35
CA GLY A 817 -43.72 16.69 3.10
C GLY A 817 -42.57 16.05 2.32
N SER A 818 -42.18 16.60 1.16
CA SER A 818 -41.16 16.01 0.28
C SER A 818 -39.77 15.99 0.91
N LEU A 819 -39.40 17.04 1.66
CA LEU A 819 -38.10 17.15 2.30
C LEU A 819 -37.98 16.17 3.48
N ARG A 820 -39.00 16.08 4.33
CA ARG A 820 -39.05 15.09 5.41
C ARG A 820 -39.04 13.66 4.88
N ARG A 821 -39.80 13.36 3.82
CA ARG A 821 -39.73 12.04 3.16
C ARG A 821 -38.33 11.75 2.63
N ALA A 822 -37.69 12.72 1.99
CA ALA A 822 -36.32 12.56 1.50
C ALA A 822 -35.31 12.28 2.63
N ALA A 823 -35.47 12.93 3.79
CA ALA A 823 -34.68 12.66 4.98
C ALA A 823 -34.92 11.24 5.51
N GLN A 824 -36.18 10.80 5.60
CA GLN A 824 -36.54 9.44 6.04
C GLN A 824 -35.99 8.37 5.09
N GLU A 825 -36.11 8.56 3.77
CA GLU A 825 -35.54 7.66 2.76
C GLU A 825 -34.02 7.51 2.90
N ALA A 826 -33.31 8.63 3.11
CA ALA A 826 -31.87 8.59 3.39
C ALA A 826 -31.57 7.86 4.71
N GLY A 827 -32.39 8.05 5.75
CA GLY A 827 -32.34 7.27 6.99
C GLY A 827 -32.51 5.76 6.77
N GLU A 828 -33.40 5.35 5.88
CA GLU A 828 -33.58 3.94 5.50
C GLU A 828 -32.35 3.36 4.79
N VAL A 829 -31.69 4.15 3.93
CA VAL A 829 -30.42 3.75 3.31
C VAL A 829 -29.35 3.51 4.38
N VAL A 830 -29.22 4.43 5.33
CA VAL A 830 -28.25 4.31 6.44
C VAL A 830 -28.59 3.13 7.34
N TRP A 831 -29.88 2.87 7.61
CA TRP A 831 -30.28 1.71 8.40
C TRP A 831 -29.86 0.39 7.75
N LYS A 832 -30.06 0.26 6.43
CA LYS A 832 -29.77 -0.96 5.69
C LYS A 832 -28.28 -1.16 5.42
N ARG A 833 -27.49 -0.09 5.29
CA ARG A 833 -26.12 -0.12 4.74
C ARG A 833 -25.07 0.67 5.54
N GLY A 834 -25.47 1.31 6.64
CA GLY A 834 -24.63 2.21 7.42
C GLY A 834 -23.66 1.54 8.39
N LEU A 835 -23.75 0.22 8.61
CA LEU A 835 -22.76 -0.56 9.35
C LEU A 835 -21.55 -0.87 8.45
N ILE A 836 -20.72 0.14 8.24
CA ILE A 836 -19.57 0.08 7.35
C ILE A 836 -18.32 -0.41 8.08
N LEU A 837 -17.54 -1.28 7.44
CA LEU A 837 -16.31 -1.83 8.00
C LEU A 837 -15.08 -0.91 7.86
N LYS A 838 -15.31 0.37 7.52
CA LYS A 838 -14.26 1.37 7.29
C LYS A 838 -13.70 1.97 8.59
N GLY A 839 -14.44 1.89 9.69
CA GLY A 839 -14.02 2.38 11.01
C GLY A 839 -15.19 2.89 11.87
N LEU A 840 -14.86 3.43 13.04
CA LEU A 840 -15.84 3.90 14.04
C LEU A 840 -16.03 5.43 14.06
N GLY A 841 -15.22 6.21 13.36
CA GLY A 841 -15.26 7.68 13.41
C GLY A 841 -16.50 8.33 12.78
N LEU A 842 -16.50 9.67 12.70
CA LEU A 842 -17.63 10.49 12.25
C LEU A 842 -17.70 10.69 10.72
N CYS A 843 -16.58 10.83 10.03
CA CYS A 843 -16.55 11.23 8.62
C CYS A 843 -17.12 10.14 7.70
N HIS A 844 -16.67 8.91 7.93
CA HIS A 844 -16.99 7.73 7.15
C HIS A 844 -16.87 6.45 7.99
N GLY A 845 -17.37 6.53 9.23
CA GLY A 845 -17.47 5.42 10.17
C GLY A 845 -18.88 5.27 10.72
N ILE A 846 -19.06 4.24 11.56
CA ILE A 846 -20.37 3.85 12.08
C ILE A 846 -20.99 4.94 12.97
N SER A 847 -20.19 5.66 13.76
CA SER A 847 -20.69 6.73 14.64
C SER A 847 -21.30 7.88 13.84
N GLY A 848 -20.64 8.31 12.75
CA GLY A 848 -21.17 9.35 11.88
C GLY A 848 -22.48 8.97 11.20
N ASN A 849 -22.61 7.71 10.83
CA ASN A 849 -23.85 7.16 10.29
C ASN A 849 -24.94 7.07 11.37
N ALA A 850 -24.58 6.76 12.61
CA ALA A 850 -25.54 6.68 13.71
C ALA A 850 -26.15 8.05 14.06
N TYR A 851 -25.41 9.14 13.89
CA TYR A 851 -25.93 10.50 14.04
C TYR A 851 -27.12 10.80 13.12
N THR A 852 -27.22 10.14 11.95
CA THR A 852 -28.38 10.28 11.07
C THR A 852 -29.70 10.00 11.79
N PHE A 853 -29.72 8.99 12.66
CA PHE A 853 -30.91 8.66 13.44
C PHE A 853 -31.15 9.63 14.58
N LEU A 854 -30.10 10.24 15.14
CA LEU A 854 -30.24 11.32 16.12
C LEU A 854 -30.84 12.57 15.48
N SER A 855 -30.41 12.94 14.25
CA SER A 855 -31.02 14.04 13.50
C SER A 855 -32.52 13.81 13.25
N LEU A 856 -32.88 12.61 12.80
CA LEU A 856 -34.29 12.23 12.56
C LEU A 856 -35.09 12.21 13.86
N TYR A 857 -34.53 11.65 14.94
CA TYR A 857 -35.16 11.62 16.26
C TYR A 857 -35.45 13.03 16.78
N ARG A 858 -34.48 13.94 16.73
CA ARG A 858 -34.67 15.33 17.18
C ARG A 858 -35.74 16.08 16.38
N ALA A 859 -35.89 15.76 15.09
CA ALA A 859 -36.83 16.45 14.23
C ALA A 859 -38.25 15.88 14.24
N GLU A 860 -38.41 14.59 14.56
CA GLU A 860 -39.70 13.88 14.48
C GLU A 860 -40.22 13.39 15.84
N GLY A 861 -39.36 13.23 16.85
CA GLY A 861 -39.71 12.68 18.16
C GLY A 861 -40.01 11.17 18.16
N GLU A 862 -39.86 10.51 17.01
CA GLU A 862 -40.20 9.09 16.85
C GLU A 862 -39.18 8.17 17.53
N ALA A 863 -39.62 7.42 18.54
CA ALA A 863 -38.77 6.53 19.33
C ALA A 863 -38.05 5.45 18.49
N SER A 864 -38.56 5.13 17.30
CA SER A 864 -37.96 4.19 16.37
C SER A 864 -36.58 4.65 15.88
N HIS A 865 -36.38 5.95 15.64
CA HIS A 865 -35.08 6.50 15.24
C HIS A 865 -34.07 6.41 16.37
N LEU A 866 -34.47 6.76 17.60
CA LEU A 866 -33.61 6.59 18.77
C LEU A 866 -33.23 5.13 19.00
N ALA A 867 -34.15 4.18 18.77
CA ALA A 867 -33.85 2.76 18.83
C ALA A 867 -32.80 2.34 17.79
N ARG A 868 -32.82 2.91 16.58
CA ARG A 868 -31.80 2.67 15.54
C ARG A 868 -30.43 3.23 15.94
N ALA A 869 -30.39 4.44 16.51
CA ALA A 869 -29.16 5.02 17.05
C ALA A 869 -28.55 4.13 18.17
N ARG A 870 -29.40 3.64 19.08
CA ARG A 870 -29.02 2.69 20.14
C ARG A 870 -28.51 1.38 19.58
N ALA A 871 -29.13 0.85 18.52
CA ALA A 871 -28.68 -0.37 17.87
C ALA A 871 -27.27 -0.22 17.27
N PHE A 872 -26.98 0.91 16.63
CA PHE A 872 -25.63 1.22 16.14
C PHE A 872 -24.64 1.34 17.30
N ALA A 873 -25.00 2.01 18.39
CA ALA A 873 -24.17 2.09 19.60
C ALA A 873 -23.87 0.71 20.22
N ALA A 874 -24.87 -0.18 20.27
CA ALA A 874 -24.73 -1.54 20.78
C ALA A 874 -23.84 -2.39 19.86
N MET A 875 -23.98 -2.24 18.54
CA MET A 875 -23.14 -2.91 17.55
C MET A 875 -21.67 -2.49 17.69
N MET A 876 -21.42 -1.19 17.91
CA MET A 876 -20.07 -0.66 18.15
C MET A 876 -19.41 -1.16 19.45
N GLN A 877 -20.15 -1.83 20.33
CA GLN A 877 -19.61 -2.47 21.53
C GLN A 877 -19.26 -3.95 21.32
N GLN A 878 -19.68 -4.55 20.20
CA GLN A 878 -19.46 -5.97 19.92
C GLN A 878 -17.99 -6.22 19.54
N PRO A 879 -17.24 -7.06 20.29
CA PRO A 879 -15.86 -7.42 19.96
C PRO A 879 -15.69 -7.96 18.53
N GLU A 880 -16.71 -8.63 18.01
CA GLU A 880 -16.76 -9.23 16.67
C GLU A 880 -16.75 -8.15 15.58
N LEU A 881 -17.44 -7.02 15.79
CA LEU A 881 -17.40 -5.90 14.86
C LEU A 881 -16.00 -5.29 14.82
N HIS A 882 -15.41 -5.04 16.00
CA HIS A 882 -14.05 -4.53 16.12
C HIS A 882 -13.04 -5.48 15.47
N GLU A 883 -13.28 -6.78 15.58
CA GLU A 883 -12.48 -7.81 14.93
C GLU A 883 -12.71 -7.85 13.41
N ALA A 884 -13.95 -7.72 12.93
CA ALA A 884 -14.28 -7.67 11.50
C ALA A 884 -13.67 -6.44 10.82
N ILE A 885 -13.73 -5.28 11.47
CA ILE A 885 -13.04 -4.05 11.06
C ILE A 885 -11.52 -4.32 10.97
N ARG A 886 -10.93 -5.01 11.96
CA ARG A 886 -9.49 -5.37 11.95
C ARG A 886 -9.09 -6.45 10.94
N ARG A 887 -10.01 -7.33 10.51
CA ARG A 887 -9.73 -8.56 9.73
C ARG A 887 -9.99 -8.46 8.22
N GLN A 888 -10.44 -7.32 7.67
CA GLN A 888 -10.77 -7.23 6.25
C GLN A 888 -9.63 -7.71 5.31
N PRO A 889 -9.87 -8.71 4.43
CA PRO A 889 -8.87 -9.28 3.54
C PRO A 889 -8.73 -8.51 2.21
N ASP A 890 -7.53 -8.59 1.64
CA ASP A 890 -7.03 -7.98 0.40
C ASP A 890 -7.96 -7.98 -0.83
N GLN A 891 -8.21 -6.79 -1.39
CA GLN A 891 -7.92 -6.38 -2.77
C GLN A 891 -8.36 -4.90 -2.95
N GLN A 892 -7.42 -3.99 -3.25
CA GLN A 892 -7.58 -2.53 -3.44
C GLN A 892 -7.52 -1.57 -2.23
N ARG A 893 -7.30 -2.02 -0.99
CA ARG A 893 -7.11 -1.11 0.16
C ARG A 893 -6.05 -1.64 1.11
N LEU A 894 -4.85 -1.08 1.07
CA LEU A 894 -3.82 -1.39 2.07
C LEU A 894 -4.16 -0.62 3.37
N VAL A 895 -4.58 -1.39 4.38
CA VAL A 895 -4.76 -1.05 5.80
C VAL A 895 -5.78 0.04 6.10
N ARG A 896 -7.09 -0.28 6.15
CA ARG A 896 -8.06 0.53 6.91
C ARG A 896 -9.14 -0.33 7.57
N GLY A 897 -8.77 -0.92 8.70
CA GLY A 897 -9.66 -1.03 9.85
C GLY A 897 -9.27 -0.07 10.99
N VAL A 898 -8.08 0.52 10.89
CA VAL A 898 -7.59 1.56 11.79
C VAL A 898 -7.67 2.87 10.99
N PRO A 899 -8.36 3.90 11.50
CA PRO A 899 -8.40 5.22 10.88
C PRO A 899 -6.99 5.84 10.73
N ASP A 900 -6.75 6.74 9.75
CA ASP A 900 -5.40 7.30 9.55
C ASP A 900 -4.96 8.09 10.80
N SER A 901 -5.92 8.76 11.44
CA SER A 901 -5.78 9.37 12.76
C SER A 901 -6.72 8.67 13.76
N PRO A 902 -6.29 7.57 14.42
CA PRO A 902 -7.16 6.68 15.18
C PRO A 902 -7.76 7.30 16.44
N LEU A 903 -7.21 8.42 16.94
CA LEU A 903 -7.75 9.16 18.06
C LEU A 903 -8.45 10.47 17.64
N SER A 904 -8.51 10.78 16.35
CA SER A 904 -9.10 12.03 15.86
C SER A 904 -10.63 12.04 15.97
N LEU A 905 -11.21 13.25 15.99
CA LEU A 905 -12.65 13.44 16.00
C LEU A 905 -13.33 12.86 14.75
N MET A 906 -12.76 13.11 13.57
CA MET A 906 -13.43 12.78 12.30
C MET A 906 -13.19 11.35 11.84
N GLU A 907 -12.06 10.73 12.16
CA GLU A 907 -11.78 9.37 11.70
C GLU A 907 -11.72 8.35 12.84
N GLY A 908 -11.38 8.80 14.04
CA GLY A 908 -10.98 7.99 15.17
C GLY A 908 -11.98 7.87 16.32
N ASP A 909 -11.46 7.37 17.44
CA ASP A 909 -12.21 7.04 18.63
C ASP A 909 -12.82 8.27 19.32
N ALA A 910 -12.21 9.46 19.20
CA ALA A 910 -12.81 10.69 19.71
C ALA A 910 -14.20 10.94 19.08
N GLY A 911 -14.38 10.60 17.80
CA GLY A 911 -15.67 10.64 17.15
C GLY A 911 -16.70 9.68 17.74
N LEU A 912 -16.27 8.46 18.06
CA LEU A 912 -17.10 7.49 18.78
C LEU A 912 -17.48 7.99 20.17
N PHE A 913 -16.52 8.55 20.92
CA PHE A 913 -16.80 9.12 22.24
C PHE A 913 -17.79 10.28 22.17
N CYS A 914 -17.64 11.19 21.21
CA CYS A 914 -18.61 12.27 21.01
C CYS A 914 -20.02 11.73 20.76
N PHE A 915 -20.16 10.74 19.87
CA PHE A 915 -21.45 10.11 19.62
C PHE A 915 -22.04 9.46 20.88
N LEU A 916 -21.24 8.71 21.64
CA LEU A 916 -21.70 8.04 22.87
C LEU A 916 -22.08 9.04 23.97
N LEU A 917 -21.39 10.18 24.07
CA LEU A 917 -21.75 11.26 24.98
C LEU A 917 -23.07 11.91 24.57
N ASP A 918 -23.25 12.19 23.28
CA ASP A 918 -24.49 12.75 22.74
C ASP A 918 -25.68 11.80 22.89
N MET A 919 -25.45 10.48 22.88
CA MET A 919 -26.47 9.47 23.18
C MET A 919 -27.00 9.54 24.61
N ALA A 920 -26.26 10.15 25.56
CA ALA A 920 -26.73 10.35 26.92
C ALA A 920 -27.83 11.44 27.01
N ALA A 921 -27.84 12.38 26.05
CA ALA A 921 -28.85 13.42 25.94
C ALA A 921 -29.26 13.58 24.46
N PRO A 922 -29.99 12.60 23.88
CA PRO A 922 -30.21 12.52 22.44
C PRO A 922 -30.98 13.74 21.89
N GLU A 923 -31.84 14.36 22.70
CA GLU A 923 -32.55 15.61 22.37
C GLU A 923 -31.60 16.80 22.11
N ARG A 924 -30.41 16.76 22.73
CA ARG A 924 -29.39 17.82 22.68
C ARG A 924 -28.19 17.45 21.81
N SER A 925 -28.22 16.27 21.20
CA SER A 925 -27.14 15.79 20.35
C SER A 925 -26.95 16.70 19.14
N SER A 926 -25.74 16.75 18.60
CA SER A 926 -25.44 17.47 17.36
C SER A 926 -24.16 16.93 16.74
N PHE A 927 -24.20 16.53 15.47
CA PHE A 927 -23.00 16.08 14.77
C PHE A 927 -21.91 17.18 14.81
N PRO A 928 -20.75 16.94 15.44
CA PRO A 928 -19.70 17.95 15.60
C PRO A 928 -19.16 18.47 14.28
N GLY A 929 -19.16 19.79 14.09
CA GLY A 929 -18.63 20.40 12.86
C GLY A 929 -19.61 20.43 11.69
N TRP A 930 -20.85 19.98 11.88
CA TRP A 930 -21.85 19.85 10.82
C TRP A 930 -23.22 20.39 11.23
N GLU A 931 -23.79 19.88 12.31
CA GLU A 931 -25.10 20.29 12.81
C GLU A 931 -24.95 21.41 13.84
N LEU A 932 -25.93 22.31 13.89
CA LEU A 932 -25.95 23.45 14.81
C LEU A 932 -27.08 23.35 15.79
#